data_AF-A0A0M0K0F1-F1
#
_entry.id   AF-A0A0M0K0F1-F1
#
_cell.length_a   1.000
_cell.length_b   1.000
_cell.length_c   1.000
_cell.angle_alpha   90.00
_cell.angle_beta   90.00
_cell.angle_gamma   90.00
#
_symmetry.space_group_name_H-M   'P 1'
#
loop_
_entity.id
_entity.type
_entity.pdbx_description
1 polymer ?
#
loop_
_entity_poly.entity_id
_entity_poly.type
_entity_poly.pdbx_seq_one_letter_code
_entity_poly.pdbx_strand_id
1 'polypeptide(L)'
;MKCCVFLFIGSSAAYYQAHFEHGVASGDPSSDSIVIWTRVTPALSLAEQPAPESLSLEVSWFVWFETDNTLVQTGVFTTNGTRDWTVKHIVCGLVHSTPYLYNFTIGAAASPTGRFSLPPPAGVHLDSLHYAVFSCSSWAWGYFNAFGAAARRSAVRRRLDFWLHVGDYFYEDGQEQPYPRADQAVRWTGLQPATETLTLRDYRLRHALTRTDVDLQAISEAAPLIAVWDDHEITNDPWVGGAQAHNPENGEGDWWVRKRAAVKAYHEWMPTRIEPPPACTTNAASVAASAAEISMCTGTHEGERIYRQFRFGTLAALFMLETRLLARAEQAFDGWTAAAQVAAIVAAHGPADWTSMPLVLDQLATLNASWHAARVSAGREMLGPQQLTWLRDGIANASADAVTWQMIGQQVIVQPRNPCDLQLAVERAPTTALRHEWAATLANLTAADYATRTVRYWDGSASMENRLGERRAVGRTEHERAKALLAMAQFGLNADFDSWDGYPAARDRFVDVLQTIPGGRAAVYAGDSHAAWAGHLVSPANGRHAALEFDGTSVSSSGPDTWMAFLPPPLLEAAYVSATAHLDYADTNQRGWMEVSVTHQTHSVAFLTVSTVGSRDHYTVGCDAAFEQLASEPHVLRRVACPPTSADGGEGGAGAAVGAGDVSTAPCDSHGGSAGPLVLTALTGVLVGVGGTMVLLRQQRLTTARSIMNQHQVEFSSHSHSTSAASHGDEWGDVGEIGELHHEKRKADERLH
;
A
#
# COMPACT_ATOMS: atom_id res chain seq x y z
N MET A 1 -36.27 -15.73 -65.41
CA MET A 1 -36.29 -15.61 -63.93
C MET A 1 -35.09 -14.76 -63.52
N LYS A 2 -35.33 -13.57 -62.98
CA LYS A 2 -34.30 -12.63 -62.53
C LYS A 2 -33.86 -13.05 -61.12
N CYS A 3 -32.57 -13.27 -60.92
CA CYS A 3 -31.96 -13.39 -59.60
C CYS A 3 -31.92 -11.99 -58.96
N CYS A 4 -32.76 -11.75 -57.96
CA CYS A 4 -32.58 -10.62 -57.06
C CYS A 4 -31.58 -11.03 -55.98
N VAL A 5 -30.34 -10.56 -56.10
CA VAL A 5 -29.41 -10.48 -54.97
C VAL A 5 -29.89 -9.29 -54.14
N PHE A 6 -30.43 -9.55 -52.95
CA PHE A 6 -30.66 -8.50 -51.96
C PHE A 6 -29.29 -8.08 -51.41
N LEU A 7 -28.83 -6.90 -51.85
CA LEU A 7 -27.73 -6.19 -51.20
C LEU A 7 -28.28 -5.62 -49.89
N PHE A 8 -28.07 -6.32 -48.77
CA PHE A 8 -28.19 -5.67 -47.47
C PHE A 8 -27.00 -4.72 -47.35
N ILE A 9 -27.25 -3.41 -47.52
CA ILE A 9 -26.36 -2.39 -46.99
C ILE A 9 -26.61 -2.35 -45.48
N GLY A 10 -26.11 -3.38 -44.80
CA GLY A 10 -26.00 -3.36 -43.34
C GLY A 10 -24.93 -2.34 -42.99
N SER A 11 -25.29 -1.41 -42.10
CA SER A 11 -24.32 -0.52 -41.44
C SER A 11 -23.10 -1.34 -41.02
N SER A 12 -21.90 -0.91 -41.41
CA SER A 12 -20.67 -1.56 -41.00
C SER A 12 -20.55 -1.47 -39.48
N ALA A 13 -21.02 -2.49 -38.76
CA ALA A 13 -20.69 -2.66 -37.36
C ALA A 13 -19.16 -2.79 -37.32
N ALA A 14 -18.49 -1.75 -36.82
CA ALA A 14 -17.06 -1.83 -36.57
C ALA A 14 -16.86 -2.97 -35.57
N TYR A 15 -16.20 -4.04 -35.99
CA TYR A 15 -15.77 -5.09 -35.08
C TYR A 15 -14.60 -4.54 -34.26
N TYR A 16 -14.82 -4.38 -32.96
CA TYR A 16 -13.76 -4.05 -32.00
C TYR A 16 -13.17 -5.35 -31.47
N GLN A 17 -11.85 -5.54 -31.61
CA GLN A 17 -11.15 -6.57 -30.84
C GLN A 17 -11.19 -6.17 -29.35
N ALA A 18 -11.10 -7.16 -28.46
CA ALA A 18 -11.20 -6.92 -27.02
C ALA A 18 -10.23 -7.82 -26.25
N HIS A 19 -9.64 -7.28 -25.20
CA HIS A 19 -8.62 -7.94 -24.38
C HIS A 19 -8.90 -7.74 -22.88
N PHE A 20 -8.28 -8.57 -22.03
CA PHE A 20 -8.35 -8.46 -20.57
C PHE A 20 -6.99 -8.01 -20.01
N GLU A 21 -6.61 -6.76 -20.29
CA GLU A 21 -5.28 -6.23 -19.92
C GLU A 21 -5.10 -6.01 -18.42
N HIS A 22 -6.20 -5.86 -17.68
CA HIS A 22 -6.23 -5.46 -16.27
C HIS A 22 -6.48 -6.63 -15.32
N GLY A 23 -6.33 -7.86 -15.82
CA GLY A 23 -6.55 -9.09 -15.08
C GLY A 23 -8.00 -9.28 -14.62
N VAL A 24 -8.16 -10.11 -13.61
CA VAL A 24 -9.44 -10.37 -12.93
C VAL A 24 -9.28 -10.13 -11.43
N ALA A 25 -10.39 -9.90 -10.73
CA ALA A 25 -10.39 -9.84 -9.28
C ALA A 25 -11.70 -10.42 -8.73
N SER A 26 -11.65 -10.96 -7.51
CA SER A 26 -12.84 -11.30 -6.75
C SER A 26 -12.79 -10.54 -5.43
N GLY A 27 -13.94 -10.35 -4.78
CA GLY A 27 -13.97 -9.57 -3.55
C GLY A 27 -15.30 -9.58 -2.83
N ASP A 28 -15.27 -9.02 -1.62
CA ASP A 28 -16.40 -8.97 -0.68
C ASP A 28 -17.19 -10.28 -0.56
N PRO A 29 -16.52 -11.38 -0.14
CA PRO A 29 -17.16 -12.67 0.01
C PRO A 29 -18.18 -12.66 1.17
N SER A 30 -19.38 -13.17 0.92
CA SER A 30 -20.32 -13.64 1.95
C SER A 30 -20.27 -15.17 2.04
N SER A 31 -21.10 -15.75 2.90
CA SER A 31 -21.19 -17.21 3.01
C SER A 31 -21.75 -17.92 1.79
N ASP A 32 -22.35 -17.20 0.86
CA ASP A 32 -23.09 -17.75 -0.27
C ASP A 32 -22.93 -16.93 -1.56
N SER A 33 -22.14 -15.87 -1.53
CA SER A 33 -21.95 -15.00 -2.69
C SER A 33 -20.61 -14.29 -2.70
N ILE A 34 -20.19 -13.84 -3.88
CA ILE A 34 -18.97 -13.08 -4.06
C ILE A 34 -19.08 -12.13 -5.25
N VAL A 35 -18.34 -11.02 -5.21
CA VAL A 35 -18.14 -10.17 -6.39
C VAL A 35 -17.06 -10.80 -7.26
N ILE A 36 -17.32 -11.00 -8.55
CA ILE A 36 -16.30 -11.22 -9.58
C ILE A 36 -16.19 -9.96 -10.45
N TRP A 37 -14.96 -9.62 -10.81
CA TRP A 37 -14.63 -8.39 -11.50
C TRP A 37 -13.61 -8.62 -12.63
N THR A 38 -13.78 -7.89 -13.73
CA THR A 38 -12.77 -7.67 -14.76
C THR A 38 -13.03 -6.34 -15.47
N ARG A 39 -12.04 -5.83 -16.23
CA ARG A 39 -12.29 -4.82 -17.27
C ARG A 39 -11.97 -5.38 -18.64
N VAL A 40 -12.86 -5.14 -19.60
CA VAL A 40 -12.58 -5.42 -21.01
C VAL A 40 -11.95 -4.17 -21.61
N THR A 41 -10.74 -4.27 -22.16
CA THR A 41 -10.14 -3.21 -22.98
C THR A 41 -10.59 -3.39 -24.43
N PRO A 42 -11.41 -2.49 -24.99
CA PRO A 42 -11.67 -2.48 -26.43
C PRO A 42 -10.41 -2.00 -27.16
N ALA A 43 -9.93 -2.76 -28.15
CA ALA A 43 -8.87 -2.33 -29.06
C ALA A 43 -9.40 -1.27 -30.03
N LEU A 44 -8.52 -0.54 -30.72
CA LEU A 44 -8.93 0.36 -31.81
C LEU A 44 -9.69 -0.40 -32.89
N SER A 45 -10.67 0.26 -33.52
CA SER A 45 -11.33 -0.30 -34.71
C SER A 45 -10.31 -0.55 -35.83
N LEU A 46 -10.70 -1.29 -36.87
CA LEU A 46 -9.91 -1.42 -38.11
C LEU A 46 -9.57 -0.07 -38.78
N ALA A 47 -10.22 1.03 -38.35
CA ALA A 47 -9.97 2.41 -38.78
C ALA A 47 -9.23 3.26 -37.72
N GLU A 48 -8.58 2.60 -36.75
CA GLU A 48 -7.79 3.22 -35.66
C GLU A 48 -8.57 4.21 -34.78
N GLN A 49 -9.92 4.11 -34.77
CA GLN A 49 -10.76 4.95 -33.91
C GLN A 49 -10.91 4.36 -32.50
N PRO A 50 -10.91 5.20 -31.44
CA PRO A 50 -11.21 4.76 -30.08
C PRO A 50 -12.64 4.22 -29.99
N ALA A 51 -12.87 3.27 -29.09
CA ALA A 51 -14.21 2.73 -28.87
C ALA A 51 -15.16 3.84 -28.36
N PRO A 52 -16.30 4.07 -29.02
CA PRO A 52 -17.28 5.05 -28.55
C PRO A 52 -17.92 4.56 -27.25
N GLU A 53 -18.26 5.46 -26.33
CA GLU A 53 -18.87 5.07 -25.05
C GLU A 53 -20.16 4.25 -25.20
N SER A 54 -20.88 4.42 -26.31
CA SER A 54 -22.09 3.66 -26.66
C SER A 54 -21.81 2.21 -27.09
N LEU A 55 -20.54 1.81 -27.26
CA LEU A 55 -20.17 0.44 -27.59
C LEU A 55 -20.52 -0.48 -26.43
N SER A 56 -21.56 -1.27 -26.63
CA SER A 56 -21.99 -2.31 -25.72
C SER A 56 -21.26 -3.62 -26.01
N LEU A 57 -20.69 -4.23 -24.97
CA LEU A 57 -19.98 -5.50 -25.02
C LEU A 57 -20.69 -6.53 -24.14
N GLU A 58 -20.94 -7.71 -24.68
CA GLU A 58 -21.45 -8.86 -23.94
C GLU A 58 -20.29 -9.75 -23.50
N VAL A 59 -20.11 -9.88 -22.19
CA VAL A 59 -19.00 -10.63 -21.57
C VAL A 59 -19.58 -11.85 -20.89
N SER A 60 -19.18 -13.05 -21.31
CA SER A 60 -19.57 -14.27 -20.62
C SER A 60 -18.69 -14.47 -19.39
N TRP A 61 -19.27 -14.97 -18.30
CA TRP A 61 -18.56 -15.30 -17.06
C TRP A 61 -18.88 -16.73 -16.65
N PHE A 62 -17.96 -17.34 -15.90
CA PHE A 62 -18.05 -18.74 -15.52
C PHE A 62 -17.47 -18.94 -14.13
N VAL A 63 -18.06 -19.85 -13.37
CA VAL A 63 -17.59 -20.30 -12.05
C VAL A 63 -17.59 -21.82 -12.01
N TRP A 64 -16.48 -22.42 -11.58
CA TRP A 64 -16.29 -23.87 -11.45
C TRP A 64 -15.82 -24.23 -10.06
N PHE A 65 -16.04 -25.48 -9.65
CA PHE A 65 -15.31 -26.04 -8.52
C PHE A 65 -13.83 -26.20 -8.88
N GLU A 66 -12.93 -25.77 -8.00
CA GLU A 66 -11.48 -25.93 -8.20
C GLU A 66 -11.05 -27.40 -8.14
N THR A 67 -11.79 -28.24 -7.41
CA THR A 67 -11.43 -29.64 -7.17
C THR A 67 -11.49 -30.53 -8.41
N ASP A 68 -12.46 -30.28 -9.29
CA ASP A 68 -12.75 -31.17 -10.44
C ASP A 68 -13.09 -30.42 -11.73
N ASN A 69 -13.06 -29.07 -11.72
CA ASN A 69 -13.46 -28.20 -12.83
C ASN A 69 -14.92 -28.39 -13.29
N THR A 70 -15.81 -28.92 -12.43
CA THR A 70 -17.24 -28.98 -12.73
C THR A 70 -17.83 -27.56 -12.75
N LEU A 71 -18.56 -27.22 -13.82
CA LEU A 71 -19.20 -25.91 -13.98
C LEU A 71 -20.34 -25.77 -12.97
N VAL A 72 -20.30 -24.68 -12.20
CA VAL A 72 -21.25 -24.36 -11.13
C VAL A 72 -22.28 -23.36 -11.65
N GLN A 73 -21.82 -22.24 -12.19
CA GLN A 73 -22.67 -21.18 -12.75
C GLN A 73 -21.98 -20.49 -13.93
N THR A 74 -22.78 -19.92 -14.83
CA THR A 74 -22.32 -19.09 -15.94
C THR A 74 -23.42 -18.10 -16.33
N GLY A 75 -23.04 -17.01 -16.97
CA GLY A 75 -23.97 -16.03 -17.51
C GLY A 75 -23.28 -15.04 -18.43
N VAL A 76 -24.02 -14.01 -18.82
CA VAL A 76 -23.53 -12.90 -19.64
C VAL A 76 -23.77 -11.60 -18.90
N PHE A 77 -22.77 -10.73 -18.89
CA PHE A 77 -22.84 -9.36 -18.37
C PHE A 77 -22.62 -8.37 -19.52
N THR A 78 -23.52 -7.40 -19.67
CA THR A 78 -23.39 -6.35 -20.68
C THR A 78 -22.72 -5.12 -20.08
N THR A 79 -21.64 -4.64 -20.69
CA THR A 79 -20.89 -3.46 -20.24
C THR A 79 -20.63 -2.47 -21.39
N ASN A 80 -20.34 -1.21 -21.07
CA ASN A 80 -20.08 -0.14 -22.04
C ASN A 80 -19.22 0.99 -21.42
N GLY A 81 -18.95 2.06 -22.18
CA GLY A 81 -18.05 3.14 -21.74
C GLY A 81 -18.56 3.99 -20.57
N THR A 82 -19.86 3.96 -20.26
CA THR A 82 -20.40 4.71 -19.10
C THR A 82 -19.86 4.19 -17.77
N ARG A 83 -19.39 2.93 -17.74
CA ARG A 83 -18.68 2.28 -16.63
C ARG A 83 -17.28 1.81 -17.00
N ASP A 84 -16.71 2.38 -18.04
CA ASP A 84 -15.38 2.04 -18.54
C ASP A 84 -15.19 0.55 -18.88
N TRP A 85 -16.24 -0.07 -19.45
CA TRP A 85 -16.26 -1.49 -19.84
C TRP A 85 -15.87 -2.47 -18.72
N THR A 86 -16.05 -2.05 -17.47
CA THR A 86 -15.89 -2.90 -16.29
C THR A 86 -17.07 -3.87 -16.17
N VAL A 87 -16.78 -5.07 -15.73
CA VAL A 87 -17.75 -6.09 -15.32
C VAL A 87 -17.60 -6.24 -13.82
N LYS A 88 -18.68 -6.02 -13.09
CA LYS A 88 -18.79 -6.30 -11.65
C LYS A 88 -20.08 -7.08 -11.43
N HIS A 89 -19.96 -8.34 -11.03
CA HIS A 89 -21.11 -9.22 -10.88
C HIS A 89 -21.07 -9.93 -9.53
N ILE A 90 -22.19 -9.91 -8.81
CA ILE A 90 -22.39 -10.70 -7.59
C ILE A 90 -22.91 -12.08 -7.98
N VAL A 91 -22.07 -13.10 -7.84
CA VAL A 91 -22.47 -14.50 -8.02
C VAL A 91 -23.08 -15.01 -6.72
N CYS A 92 -24.33 -15.46 -6.76
CA CYS A 92 -25.11 -15.86 -5.57
C CYS A 92 -25.34 -17.39 -5.50
N GLY A 93 -25.74 -17.89 -4.34
CA GLY A 93 -26.16 -19.29 -4.17
C GLY A 93 -25.00 -20.28 -4.27
N LEU A 94 -23.80 -19.84 -3.92
CA LEU A 94 -22.62 -20.67 -3.84
C LEU A 94 -22.55 -21.35 -2.46
N VAL A 95 -21.77 -22.42 -2.37
CA VAL A 95 -21.58 -23.19 -1.13
C VAL A 95 -20.37 -22.62 -0.40
N HIS A 96 -20.51 -22.34 0.90
CA HIS A 96 -19.39 -21.90 1.72
C HIS A 96 -18.28 -22.95 1.82
N SER A 97 -17.11 -22.54 2.32
CA SER A 97 -15.97 -23.42 2.61
C SER A 97 -15.53 -24.28 1.41
N THR A 98 -15.84 -23.82 0.20
CA THR A 98 -15.59 -24.53 -1.05
C THR A 98 -14.67 -23.70 -1.94
N PRO A 99 -13.62 -24.29 -2.54
CA PRO A 99 -12.75 -23.60 -3.47
C PRO A 99 -13.33 -23.55 -4.88
N TYR A 100 -13.32 -22.35 -5.46
CA TYR A 100 -13.85 -22.06 -6.79
C TYR A 100 -12.80 -21.41 -7.69
N LEU A 101 -12.96 -21.65 -8.99
CA LEU A 101 -12.29 -20.93 -10.08
C LEU A 101 -13.32 -20.08 -10.82
N TYR A 102 -12.89 -18.96 -11.39
CA TYR A 102 -13.72 -18.16 -12.28
C TYR A 102 -12.91 -17.50 -13.39
N ASN A 103 -13.57 -17.19 -14.51
CA ASN A 103 -13.00 -16.38 -15.58
C ASN A 103 -14.09 -15.66 -16.38
N PHE A 104 -13.64 -14.87 -17.37
CA PHE A 104 -14.48 -14.18 -18.33
C PHE A 104 -14.04 -14.47 -19.77
N THR A 105 -14.98 -14.39 -20.70
CA THR A 105 -14.68 -14.49 -22.14
C THR A 105 -15.46 -13.46 -22.95
N ILE A 106 -14.84 -12.94 -24.01
CA ILE A 106 -15.49 -12.11 -25.03
C ILE A 106 -15.02 -12.55 -26.42
N GLY A 107 -15.96 -13.04 -27.25
CA GLY A 107 -15.61 -13.67 -28.51
C GLY A 107 -14.62 -14.83 -28.30
N ALA A 108 -13.42 -14.73 -28.88
CA ALA A 108 -12.35 -15.71 -28.70
C ALA A 108 -11.35 -15.38 -27.58
N ALA A 109 -11.44 -14.19 -26.97
CA ALA A 109 -10.55 -13.79 -25.88
C ALA A 109 -11.05 -14.34 -24.54
N ALA A 110 -10.13 -14.82 -23.71
CA ALA A 110 -10.39 -15.26 -22.34
C ALA A 110 -9.52 -14.47 -21.36
N SER A 111 -10.06 -14.16 -20.19
CA SER A 111 -9.30 -13.56 -19.10
C SER A 111 -8.37 -14.59 -18.43
N PRO A 112 -7.43 -14.16 -17.58
CA PRO A 112 -6.85 -15.04 -16.57
C PRO A 112 -7.93 -15.70 -15.71
N THR A 113 -7.56 -16.80 -15.05
CA THR A 113 -8.45 -17.53 -14.14
C THR A 113 -8.17 -17.10 -12.72
N GLY A 114 -9.16 -16.52 -12.05
CA GLY A 114 -9.09 -16.17 -10.64
C GLY A 114 -9.61 -17.29 -9.74
N ARG A 115 -9.28 -17.20 -8.46
CA ARG A 115 -9.66 -18.16 -7.41
C ARG A 115 -10.36 -17.48 -6.26
N PHE A 116 -11.27 -18.19 -5.60
CA PHE A 116 -11.82 -17.77 -4.33
C PHE A 116 -12.31 -18.93 -3.47
N SER A 117 -12.54 -18.65 -2.19
CA SER A 117 -13.36 -19.47 -1.29
C SER A 117 -14.27 -18.56 -0.47
N LEU A 118 -15.41 -19.10 -0.09
CA LEU A 118 -16.40 -18.37 0.70
C LEU A 118 -16.27 -18.75 2.18
N PRO A 119 -16.35 -17.78 3.10
CA PRO A 119 -16.35 -18.09 4.53
C PRO A 119 -17.62 -18.83 4.94
N PRO A 120 -17.61 -19.63 6.00
CA PRO A 120 -18.84 -20.21 6.54
C PRO A 120 -19.74 -19.13 7.17
N PRO A 121 -21.08 -19.32 7.16
CA PRO A 121 -22.02 -18.38 7.77
C PRO A 121 -21.85 -18.31 9.30
N ALA A 122 -22.45 -17.29 9.93
CA ALA A 122 -22.42 -17.12 11.38
C ALA A 122 -22.91 -18.40 12.11
N GLY A 123 -22.26 -18.72 13.24
CA GLY A 123 -22.55 -19.91 14.04
C GLY A 123 -21.95 -21.23 13.53
N VAL A 124 -21.39 -21.26 12.32
CA VAL A 124 -20.67 -22.43 11.79
C VAL A 124 -19.20 -22.38 12.19
N HIS A 125 -18.63 -23.52 12.59
CA HIS A 125 -17.23 -23.60 13.01
C HIS A 125 -16.26 -23.40 11.83
N LEU A 126 -15.18 -22.66 12.08
CA LEU A 126 -14.05 -22.52 11.16
C LEU A 126 -12.76 -22.72 11.95
N ASP A 127 -11.92 -23.68 11.54
CA ASP A 127 -10.71 -24.03 12.31
C ASP A 127 -9.68 -22.89 12.32
N SER A 128 -9.49 -22.25 11.16
CA SER A 128 -8.49 -21.21 10.99
C SER A 128 -8.78 -20.27 9.82
N LEU A 129 -8.16 -19.10 9.86
CA LEU A 129 -8.18 -18.10 8.81
C LEU A 129 -6.74 -17.65 8.51
N HIS A 130 -6.43 -17.40 7.23
CA HIS A 130 -5.14 -16.92 6.77
C HIS A 130 -5.29 -15.87 5.69
N TYR A 131 -4.72 -14.70 5.90
CA TYR A 131 -4.86 -13.58 4.96
C TYR A 131 -3.66 -12.64 5.05
N ALA A 132 -3.56 -11.76 4.07
CA ALA A 132 -2.53 -10.73 4.00
C ALA A 132 -3.18 -9.34 4.11
N VAL A 133 -2.49 -8.37 4.71
CA VAL A 133 -2.93 -6.97 4.85
C VAL A 133 -1.91 -6.04 4.21
N PHE A 134 -2.39 -5.09 3.41
CA PHE A 134 -1.61 -4.15 2.63
C PHE A 134 -2.18 -2.74 2.71
N SER A 135 -1.33 -1.76 2.42
CA SER A 135 -1.71 -0.38 2.11
C SER A 135 -0.63 0.27 1.22
N CYS A 136 -0.92 1.46 0.70
CA CYS A 136 0.09 2.39 0.19
C CYS A 136 0.93 1.80 -0.96
N SER A 137 0.29 1.63 -2.11
CA SER A 137 0.86 1.07 -3.34
C SER A 137 1.09 2.15 -4.41
N SER A 138 1.97 3.12 -4.11
CA SER A 138 2.35 4.11 -5.11
C SER A 138 3.07 3.49 -6.30
N TRP A 139 2.46 3.61 -7.47
CA TRP A 139 3.00 3.06 -8.70
C TRP A 139 4.33 3.73 -9.09
N ALA A 140 4.43 5.04 -8.93
CA ALA A 140 5.63 5.80 -9.31
C ALA A 140 6.85 5.47 -8.43
N TRP A 141 6.63 5.17 -7.14
CA TRP A 141 7.71 4.88 -6.18
C TRP A 141 8.41 3.53 -6.40
N GLY A 142 7.72 2.51 -6.93
CA GLY A 142 8.36 1.21 -7.10
C GLY A 142 7.43 0.11 -7.57
N TYR A 143 8.01 -1.04 -7.93
CA TYR A 143 7.29 -2.26 -8.30
C TYR A 143 6.55 -2.87 -7.11
N PHE A 144 5.40 -3.49 -7.37
CA PHE A 144 4.56 -4.10 -6.32
C PHE A 144 5.01 -5.49 -5.89
N ASN A 145 6.30 -5.62 -5.61
CA ASN A 145 6.96 -6.86 -5.23
C ASN A 145 6.27 -7.54 -4.03
N ALA A 146 5.73 -6.77 -3.09
CA ALA A 146 4.98 -7.31 -1.94
C ALA A 146 3.75 -8.12 -2.37
N PHE A 147 2.95 -7.64 -3.33
CA PHE A 147 1.80 -8.39 -3.85
C PHE A 147 2.24 -9.69 -4.52
N GLY A 148 3.27 -9.63 -5.37
CA GLY A 148 3.78 -10.80 -6.08
C GLY A 148 4.37 -11.85 -5.12
N ALA A 149 5.09 -11.39 -4.10
CA ALA A 149 5.64 -12.24 -3.05
C ALA A 149 4.54 -12.96 -2.27
N ALA A 150 3.51 -12.24 -1.83
CA ALA A 150 2.36 -12.81 -1.14
C ALA A 150 1.60 -13.82 -2.02
N ALA A 151 1.37 -13.50 -3.30
CA ALA A 151 0.70 -14.39 -4.25
C ALA A 151 1.48 -15.71 -4.43
N ARG A 152 2.80 -15.64 -4.60
CA ARG A 152 3.64 -16.84 -4.74
C ARG A 152 3.71 -17.66 -3.45
N ARG A 153 3.77 -17.01 -2.28
CA ARG A 153 3.70 -17.69 -0.98
C ARG A 153 2.36 -18.39 -0.76
N SER A 154 1.26 -17.74 -1.13
CA SER A 154 -0.10 -18.31 -1.09
C SER A 154 -0.18 -19.63 -1.87
N ALA A 155 0.50 -19.70 -3.01
CA ALA A 155 0.48 -20.88 -3.89
C ALA A 155 1.26 -22.10 -3.35
N VAL A 156 2.27 -21.91 -2.49
CA VAL A 156 3.20 -22.99 -2.08
C VAL A 156 3.18 -23.31 -0.58
N ARG A 157 2.78 -22.36 0.27
CA ARG A 157 2.81 -22.51 1.74
C ARG A 157 1.43 -22.76 2.30
N ARG A 158 0.60 -21.73 2.23
CA ARG A 158 -0.77 -21.74 2.76
C ARG A 158 -1.57 -20.75 1.94
N ARG A 159 -2.66 -21.23 1.36
CA ARG A 159 -3.57 -20.41 0.55
C ARG A 159 -4.14 -19.28 1.41
N LEU A 160 -4.15 -18.08 0.86
CA LEU A 160 -4.87 -16.95 1.43
C LEU A 160 -6.38 -17.15 1.24
N ASP A 161 -7.13 -17.01 2.32
CA ASP A 161 -8.60 -16.98 2.31
C ASP A 161 -9.12 -15.69 1.69
N PHE A 162 -8.40 -14.58 1.91
CA PHE A 162 -8.58 -13.27 1.28
C PHE A 162 -7.30 -12.44 1.45
N TRP A 163 -7.27 -11.25 0.86
CA TRP A 163 -6.31 -10.20 1.19
C TRP A 163 -7.06 -8.90 1.47
N LEU A 164 -6.52 -8.12 2.40
CA LEU A 164 -7.06 -6.88 2.91
C LEU A 164 -6.25 -5.72 2.37
N HIS A 165 -6.91 -4.70 1.83
CA HIS A 165 -6.29 -3.42 1.50
C HIS A 165 -6.95 -2.31 2.31
N VAL A 166 -6.18 -1.62 3.16
CA VAL A 166 -6.74 -0.65 4.12
C VAL A 166 -6.62 0.81 3.68
N GLY A 167 -6.03 1.08 2.52
CA GLY A 167 -5.87 2.45 2.03
C GLY A 167 -4.82 2.60 0.97
N ASP A 168 -4.92 3.64 0.15
CA ASP A 168 -3.92 4.05 -0.85
C ASP A 168 -3.59 2.96 -1.88
N TYR A 169 -4.64 2.36 -2.44
CA TYR A 169 -4.52 1.39 -3.53
C TYR A 169 -3.79 1.98 -4.74
N PHE A 170 -3.95 3.29 -4.95
CA PHE A 170 -3.15 4.09 -5.86
C PHE A 170 -3.01 5.51 -5.29
N TYR A 171 -2.22 6.36 -5.96
CA TYR A 171 -2.03 7.78 -5.64
C TYR A 171 -2.57 8.65 -6.77
N GLU A 172 -3.16 9.79 -6.48
CA GLU A 172 -3.69 10.80 -7.40
C GLU A 172 -2.60 11.66 -8.04
N ASP A 173 -1.42 11.74 -7.42
CA ASP A 173 -0.34 12.67 -7.77
C ASP A 173 0.02 12.68 -9.26
N GLY A 174 0.30 13.86 -9.79
CA GLY A 174 0.92 14.03 -11.12
C GLY A 174 2.44 14.12 -11.07
N GLN A 175 3.06 14.24 -12.24
CA GLN A 175 4.49 14.49 -12.39
C GLN A 175 4.90 15.92 -11.97
N GLU A 176 3.93 16.81 -11.85
CA GLU A 176 4.05 18.17 -11.34
C GLU A 176 4.12 18.21 -9.81
N GLN A 177 3.72 17.14 -9.12
CA GLN A 177 3.72 17.05 -7.67
C GLN A 177 5.05 16.49 -7.13
N PRO A 178 5.44 16.83 -5.89
CA PRO A 178 6.72 16.43 -5.32
C PRO A 178 6.78 15.00 -4.78
N TYR A 179 5.77 14.14 -5.03
CA TYR A 179 5.68 12.80 -4.44
C TYR A 179 5.41 11.69 -5.48
N PRO A 180 6.44 10.94 -5.93
CA PRO A 180 7.87 11.25 -5.84
C PRO A 180 8.29 12.41 -6.75
N ARG A 181 9.46 13.00 -6.51
CA ARG A 181 10.17 13.77 -7.56
C ARG A 181 10.79 12.83 -8.60
N ALA A 182 11.08 13.36 -9.78
CA ALA A 182 11.64 12.60 -10.90
C ALA A 182 12.95 11.85 -10.57
N ASP A 183 13.79 12.37 -9.68
CA ASP A 183 15.05 11.74 -9.23
C ASP A 183 14.87 10.67 -8.14
N GLN A 184 13.66 10.57 -7.58
CA GLN A 184 13.29 9.59 -6.55
C GLN A 184 12.43 8.45 -7.10
N ALA A 185 11.70 8.71 -8.19
CA ALA A 185 10.76 7.79 -8.79
C ALA A 185 11.44 6.61 -9.51
N VAL A 186 10.96 5.39 -9.28
CA VAL A 186 11.37 4.19 -10.02
C VAL A 186 10.66 4.11 -11.37
N ARG A 187 9.39 4.54 -11.43
CA ARG A 187 8.53 4.47 -12.63
C ARG A 187 7.96 5.84 -13.00
N TRP A 188 8.82 6.82 -13.27
CA TRP A 188 8.39 8.21 -13.53
C TRP A 188 7.60 8.40 -14.84
N THR A 189 8.20 8.02 -15.96
CA THR A 189 7.72 8.36 -17.31
C THR A 189 6.45 7.61 -17.74
N GLY A 190 6.06 6.57 -16.98
CA GLY A 190 4.88 5.77 -17.26
C GLY A 190 3.62 6.18 -16.49
N LEU A 191 3.68 7.22 -15.65
CA LEU A 191 2.52 7.68 -14.87
C LEU A 191 1.41 8.21 -15.80
N GLN A 192 0.16 7.80 -15.54
CA GLN A 192 -1.01 8.09 -16.36
C GLN A 192 -2.25 8.35 -15.47
N PRO A 193 -2.94 9.50 -15.66
CA PRO A 193 -2.45 10.66 -16.40
C PRO A 193 -1.12 11.15 -15.79
N ALA A 194 -0.32 11.85 -16.58
CA ALA A 194 0.91 12.45 -16.10
C ALA A 194 0.65 13.64 -15.16
N THR A 195 -0.59 14.11 -15.08
CA THR A 195 -1.04 15.15 -14.17
C THR A 195 -1.81 14.58 -12.98
N GLU A 196 -2.06 15.42 -11.99
CA GLU A 196 -2.94 15.10 -10.87
C GLU A 196 -4.33 14.68 -11.35
N THR A 197 -4.93 13.67 -10.70
CA THR A 197 -6.23 13.17 -11.11
C THR A 197 -7.37 14.03 -10.60
N LEU A 198 -8.14 14.63 -11.52
CA LEU A 198 -9.25 15.53 -11.19
C LEU A 198 -10.60 15.04 -11.74
N THR A 199 -10.60 14.50 -12.95
CA THR A 199 -11.82 14.09 -13.66
C THR A 199 -12.06 12.58 -13.56
N LEU A 200 -13.28 12.13 -13.84
CA LEU A 200 -13.61 10.69 -13.88
C LEU A 200 -12.68 9.92 -14.83
N ARG A 201 -12.29 10.53 -15.95
CA ARG A 201 -11.35 9.91 -16.90
C ARG A 201 -9.97 9.73 -16.27
N ASP A 202 -9.51 10.69 -15.49
CA ASP A 202 -8.20 10.66 -14.84
C ASP A 202 -8.12 9.52 -13.82
N TYR A 203 -9.12 9.41 -12.95
CA TYR A 203 -9.19 8.31 -11.98
C TYR A 203 -9.28 6.94 -12.66
N ARG A 204 -10.06 6.81 -13.75
CA ARG A 204 -10.10 5.56 -14.54
C ARG A 204 -8.74 5.22 -15.14
N LEU A 205 -8.02 6.20 -15.69
CA LEU A 205 -6.67 6.00 -16.22
C LEU A 205 -5.68 5.59 -15.12
N ARG A 206 -5.79 6.16 -13.93
CA ARG A 206 -4.93 5.83 -12.79
C ARG A 206 -5.19 4.42 -12.25
N HIS A 207 -6.46 4.02 -12.13
CA HIS A 207 -6.82 2.64 -11.83
C HIS A 207 -6.32 1.67 -12.91
N ALA A 208 -6.51 2.02 -14.19
CA ALA A 208 -6.01 1.24 -15.32
C ALA A 208 -4.51 1.00 -15.22
N LEU A 209 -3.72 2.08 -15.07
CA LEU A 209 -2.28 2.00 -14.90
C LEU A 209 -1.89 1.09 -13.74
N THR A 210 -2.49 1.33 -12.57
CA THR A 210 -2.18 0.55 -11.35
C THR A 210 -2.42 -0.93 -11.59
N ARG A 211 -3.54 -1.31 -12.23
CA ARG A 211 -3.87 -2.71 -12.56
C ARG A 211 -3.12 -3.28 -13.76
N THR A 212 -2.25 -2.53 -14.44
CA THR A 212 -1.29 -3.14 -15.38
C THR A 212 -0.13 -3.83 -14.68
N ASP A 213 0.09 -3.56 -13.38
CA ASP A 213 1.12 -4.23 -12.61
C ASP A 213 0.78 -5.72 -12.43
N VAL A 214 1.67 -6.58 -12.91
CA VAL A 214 1.45 -8.02 -12.94
C VAL A 214 1.43 -8.67 -11.55
N ASP A 215 2.09 -8.07 -10.56
CA ASP A 215 2.16 -8.63 -9.21
C ASP A 215 0.85 -8.30 -8.47
N LEU A 216 0.24 -7.14 -8.77
CA LEU A 216 -1.13 -6.84 -8.36
C LEU A 216 -2.17 -7.75 -9.05
N GLN A 217 -1.99 -8.05 -10.34
CA GLN A 217 -2.84 -9.05 -11.02
C GLN A 217 -2.69 -10.43 -10.35
N ALA A 218 -1.46 -10.84 -10.04
CA ALA A 218 -1.18 -12.15 -9.42
C ALA A 218 -1.87 -12.32 -8.05
N ILE A 219 -1.83 -11.32 -7.17
CA ILE A 219 -2.56 -11.42 -5.88
C ILE A 219 -4.08 -11.38 -6.08
N SER A 220 -4.57 -10.58 -7.04
CA SER A 220 -6.00 -10.48 -7.36
C SER A 220 -6.57 -11.78 -7.95
N GLU A 221 -5.76 -12.54 -8.67
CA GLU A 221 -6.08 -13.89 -9.17
C GLU A 221 -6.03 -14.95 -8.05
N ALA A 222 -5.21 -14.73 -7.02
CA ALA A 222 -4.94 -15.74 -5.99
C ALA A 222 -6.01 -15.82 -4.91
N ALA A 223 -6.62 -14.70 -4.52
CA ALA A 223 -7.62 -14.64 -3.44
C ALA A 223 -8.56 -13.43 -3.54
N PRO A 224 -9.73 -13.48 -2.88
CA PRO A 224 -10.65 -12.35 -2.78
C PRO A 224 -10.03 -11.13 -2.08
N LEU A 225 -10.34 -9.95 -2.59
CA LEU A 225 -10.02 -8.67 -1.96
C LEU A 225 -11.15 -8.22 -1.03
N ILE A 226 -10.80 -7.84 0.18
CA ILE A 226 -11.61 -6.96 1.04
C ILE A 226 -10.89 -5.62 1.09
N ALA A 227 -11.52 -4.54 0.64
CA ALA A 227 -10.86 -3.23 0.55
C ALA A 227 -11.67 -2.11 1.18
N VAL A 228 -10.96 -1.10 1.66
CA VAL A 228 -11.50 0.24 1.87
C VAL A 228 -10.51 1.25 1.30
N TRP A 229 -11.00 2.38 0.81
CA TRP A 229 -10.13 3.49 0.42
C TRP A 229 -9.56 4.16 1.66
N ASP A 230 -8.50 4.92 1.42
CA ASP A 230 -8.04 5.96 2.31
C ASP A 230 -8.20 7.32 1.63
N ASP A 231 -7.17 8.17 1.63
CA ASP A 231 -7.22 9.51 1.07
C ASP A 231 -6.87 9.53 -0.41
N HIS A 232 -5.78 8.89 -0.79
CA HIS A 232 -5.18 9.00 -2.12
C HIS A 232 -6.02 8.37 -3.26
N GLU A 233 -7.03 7.55 -2.94
CA GLU A 233 -8.03 7.17 -3.95
C GLU A 233 -8.97 8.32 -4.34
N ILE A 234 -8.98 9.40 -3.54
CA ILE A 234 -9.66 10.66 -3.81
C ILE A 234 -8.59 11.73 -4.06
N THR A 235 -7.93 12.21 -3.02
CA THR A 235 -6.79 13.14 -3.03
C THR A 235 -6.30 13.30 -1.60
N ASN A 236 -5.01 13.61 -1.40
CA ASN A 236 -4.35 13.66 -0.09
C ASN A 236 -5.15 14.44 0.97
N ASP A 237 -5.26 13.85 2.17
CA ASP A 237 -5.87 14.42 3.38
C ASP A 237 -7.32 14.97 3.24
N PRO A 238 -8.31 14.22 2.73
CA PRO A 238 -9.68 14.66 2.57
C PRO A 238 -10.44 14.58 3.88
N TRP A 239 -11.47 15.41 3.96
CA TRP A 239 -12.50 15.42 4.97
C TRP A 239 -13.86 15.62 4.27
N VAL A 240 -14.97 15.65 5.01
CA VAL A 240 -16.32 15.67 4.43
C VAL A 240 -16.52 16.75 3.36
N GLY A 241 -15.96 17.94 3.57
CA GLY A 241 -16.19 19.13 2.75
C GLY A 241 -15.02 19.62 1.90
N GLY A 242 -13.86 18.95 1.92
CA GLY A 242 -12.69 19.36 1.15
C GLY A 242 -11.50 18.40 1.35
N ALA A 243 -10.32 18.81 0.90
CA ALA A 243 -9.07 18.09 1.11
C ALA A 243 -7.89 19.06 1.10
N GLN A 244 -6.76 18.67 1.69
CA GLN A 244 -5.53 19.46 1.66
C GLN A 244 -5.03 19.61 0.22
N ALA A 245 -5.05 18.53 -0.56
CA ALA A 245 -4.70 18.53 -1.98
C ALA A 245 -5.94 18.76 -2.86
N HIS A 246 -6.76 19.78 -2.56
CA HIS A 246 -7.82 20.24 -3.47
C HIS A 246 -8.00 21.77 -3.41
N ASN A 247 -7.64 22.46 -4.48
CA ASN A 247 -7.60 23.94 -4.54
C ASN A 247 -8.48 24.48 -5.68
N PRO A 248 -9.77 24.78 -5.43
CA PRO A 248 -10.68 25.32 -6.45
C PRO A 248 -10.18 26.62 -7.09
N GLU A 249 -9.48 27.46 -6.32
CA GLU A 249 -8.88 28.72 -6.77
C GLU A 249 -7.71 28.53 -7.74
N ASN A 250 -7.06 27.36 -7.71
CA ASN A 250 -6.00 26.98 -8.65
C ASN A 250 -6.55 26.29 -9.90
N GLY A 251 -7.88 26.22 -10.06
CA GLY A 251 -8.53 25.68 -11.25
C GLY A 251 -8.84 24.18 -11.18
N GLU A 252 -8.69 23.54 -10.02
CA GLU A 252 -9.01 22.11 -9.83
C GLU A 252 -10.53 21.82 -9.78
N GLY A 253 -11.33 22.88 -9.78
CA GLY A 253 -12.79 22.80 -9.86
C GLY A 253 -13.48 22.51 -8.53
N ASP A 254 -14.75 22.10 -8.62
CA ASP A 254 -15.60 21.84 -7.46
C ASP A 254 -15.21 20.53 -6.76
N TRP A 255 -15.01 20.58 -5.44
CA TRP A 255 -14.65 19.43 -4.60
C TRP A 255 -15.61 18.25 -4.81
N TRP A 256 -16.92 18.50 -4.85
CA TRP A 256 -17.91 17.45 -4.97
C TRP A 256 -17.89 16.80 -6.36
N VAL A 257 -17.45 17.52 -7.40
CA VAL A 257 -17.23 16.94 -8.73
C VAL A 257 -16.05 15.97 -8.71
N ARG A 258 -14.90 16.37 -8.14
CA ARG A 258 -13.71 15.51 -8.00
C ARG A 258 -14.00 14.28 -7.15
N LYS A 259 -14.60 14.47 -5.96
CA LYS A 259 -14.98 13.37 -5.07
C LYS A 259 -15.93 12.36 -5.74
N ARG A 260 -16.99 12.82 -6.41
CA ARG A 260 -17.90 11.91 -7.14
C ARG A 260 -17.20 11.16 -8.26
N ALA A 261 -16.30 11.81 -8.99
CA ALA A 261 -15.51 11.17 -10.03
C ALA A 261 -14.63 10.04 -9.46
N ALA A 262 -13.94 10.31 -8.36
CA ALA A 262 -13.09 9.36 -7.64
C ALA A 262 -13.89 8.17 -7.09
N VAL A 263 -14.96 8.42 -6.33
CA VAL A 263 -15.84 7.37 -5.75
C VAL A 263 -16.45 6.50 -6.84
N LYS A 264 -16.90 7.10 -7.96
CA LYS A 264 -17.44 6.34 -9.09
C LYS A 264 -16.38 5.46 -9.75
N ALA A 265 -15.16 5.98 -9.96
CA ALA A 265 -14.07 5.18 -10.51
C ALA A 265 -13.67 4.03 -9.56
N TYR A 266 -13.60 4.28 -8.26
CA TYR A 266 -13.34 3.24 -7.26
C TYR A 266 -14.37 2.11 -7.35
N HIS A 267 -15.66 2.44 -7.41
CA HIS A 267 -16.71 1.44 -7.54
C HIS A 267 -16.77 0.77 -8.92
N GLU A 268 -16.22 1.36 -9.96
CA GLU A 268 -16.03 0.68 -11.25
C GLU A 268 -14.90 -0.32 -11.20
N TRP A 269 -13.80 0.05 -10.56
CA TRP A 269 -12.52 -0.64 -10.66
C TRP A 269 -12.20 -1.56 -9.50
N MET A 270 -12.90 -1.49 -8.37
CA MET A 270 -12.62 -2.34 -7.21
C MET A 270 -13.68 -3.45 -7.09
N PRO A 271 -13.34 -4.70 -6.72
CA PRO A 271 -14.29 -5.80 -6.54
C PRO A 271 -15.09 -5.70 -5.22
N THR A 272 -15.51 -4.48 -4.86
CA THR A 272 -16.29 -4.17 -3.66
C THR A 272 -17.78 -4.05 -3.97
N ARG A 273 -18.62 -4.25 -2.97
CA ARG A 273 -20.07 -3.95 -3.02
C ARG A 273 -20.31 -2.48 -2.73
N ILE A 274 -21.33 -1.89 -3.35
CA ILE A 274 -21.86 -0.59 -2.93
C ILE A 274 -22.89 -0.86 -1.84
N GLU A 275 -22.80 -0.14 -0.72
CA GLU A 275 -23.69 -0.35 0.43
C GLU A 275 -24.94 0.57 0.38
N PRO A 276 -26.15 0.05 0.64
CA PRO A 276 -26.47 -1.36 0.86
C PRO A 276 -26.45 -2.16 -0.46
N PRO A 277 -25.96 -3.41 -0.46
CA PRO A 277 -25.89 -4.20 -1.69
C PRO A 277 -27.30 -4.57 -2.18
N PRO A 278 -27.49 -4.72 -3.50
CA PRO A 278 -28.73 -5.26 -4.03
C PRO A 278 -28.97 -6.69 -3.51
N ALA A 279 -30.25 -7.08 -3.41
CA ALA A 279 -30.61 -8.42 -2.98
C ALA A 279 -29.95 -9.49 -3.88
N CYS A 280 -29.17 -10.39 -3.27
CA CYS A 280 -28.55 -11.48 -4.00
C CYS A 280 -29.63 -12.46 -4.47
N THR A 281 -29.89 -12.52 -5.77
CA THR A 281 -30.86 -13.46 -6.36
C THR A 281 -30.21 -14.24 -7.51
N THR A 282 -30.64 -15.48 -7.72
CA THR A 282 -30.11 -16.37 -8.77
C THR A 282 -30.72 -16.12 -10.16
N ASN A 283 -31.58 -15.11 -10.30
CA ASN A 283 -32.36 -14.87 -11.51
C ASN A 283 -31.66 -13.81 -12.36
N ALA A 284 -31.93 -13.74 -13.68
CA ALA A 284 -31.32 -12.76 -14.60
C ALA A 284 -31.42 -11.29 -14.14
N ALA A 285 -32.34 -10.98 -13.22
CA ALA A 285 -32.46 -9.68 -12.55
C ALA A 285 -31.21 -9.27 -11.73
N SER A 286 -30.41 -10.21 -11.21
CA SER A 286 -29.21 -9.89 -10.41
C SER A 286 -28.10 -9.25 -11.24
N VAL A 287 -27.90 -9.72 -12.49
CA VAL A 287 -26.97 -9.12 -13.46
C VAL A 287 -27.36 -7.68 -13.76
N ALA A 288 -28.66 -7.44 -13.99
CA ALA A 288 -29.19 -6.09 -14.25
C ALA A 288 -29.07 -5.17 -13.02
N ALA A 289 -29.26 -5.69 -11.81
CA ALA A 289 -29.11 -4.93 -10.57
C ALA A 289 -27.65 -4.50 -10.33
N SER A 290 -26.68 -5.41 -10.47
CA SER A 290 -25.25 -5.06 -10.38
C SER A 290 -24.83 -4.05 -11.44
N ALA A 291 -25.42 -4.13 -12.63
CA ALA A 291 -25.20 -3.14 -13.68
C ALA A 291 -25.78 -1.76 -13.30
N ALA A 292 -26.93 -1.69 -12.65
CA ALA A 292 -27.51 -0.42 -12.25
C ALA A 292 -26.71 0.25 -11.11
N GLU A 293 -26.14 -0.54 -10.20
CA GLU A 293 -25.42 -0.11 -8.98
C GLU A 293 -24.35 0.96 -9.27
N ILE A 294 -23.46 0.71 -10.22
CA ILE A 294 -22.36 1.62 -10.60
C ILE A 294 -22.88 2.90 -11.29
N SER A 295 -24.02 2.81 -11.97
CA SER A 295 -24.62 3.96 -12.66
C SER A 295 -25.29 4.95 -11.69
N MET A 296 -25.51 4.55 -10.43
CA MET A 296 -26.22 5.34 -9.42
C MET A 296 -25.31 6.25 -8.61
N CYS A 297 -23.99 6.31 -8.81
CA CYS A 297 -23.09 7.21 -8.06
C CYS A 297 -23.15 8.67 -8.58
N THR A 298 -24.33 9.28 -8.66
CA THR A 298 -24.52 10.60 -9.31
C THR A 298 -24.90 11.73 -8.34
N GLY A 299 -25.42 11.39 -7.16
CA GLY A 299 -25.77 12.29 -6.07
C GLY A 299 -24.59 12.68 -5.19
N THR A 300 -24.81 13.65 -4.30
CA THR A 300 -23.73 14.30 -3.52
C THR A 300 -23.09 13.44 -2.44
N HIS A 301 -23.70 12.31 -2.07
CA HIS A 301 -23.16 11.34 -1.09
C HIS A 301 -23.38 9.87 -1.53
N GLU A 302 -23.79 9.65 -2.77
CA GLU A 302 -24.11 8.29 -3.25
C GLU A 302 -22.82 7.47 -3.44
N GLY A 303 -22.77 6.31 -2.79
CA GLY A 303 -21.63 5.40 -2.85
C GLY A 303 -20.50 5.72 -1.88
N GLU A 304 -20.55 6.80 -1.10
CA GLU A 304 -19.53 7.12 -0.07
C GLU A 304 -19.54 6.14 1.12
N ARG A 305 -20.63 5.38 1.31
CA ARG A 305 -20.68 4.34 2.31
C ARG A 305 -19.96 3.09 1.80
N ILE A 306 -18.80 2.81 2.38
CA ILE A 306 -18.02 1.59 2.12
C ILE A 306 -17.73 0.76 3.38
N TYR A 307 -17.96 1.30 4.58
CA TYR A 307 -17.82 0.52 5.82
C TYR A 307 -18.81 -0.65 5.85
N ARG A 308 -18.32 -1.84 6.21
CA ARG A 308 -19.07 -3.11 6.15
C ARG A 308 -18.42 -4.20 6.99
N GLN A 309 -19.17 -5.29 7.22
CA GLN A 309 -18.78 -6.39 8.11
C GLN A 309 -18.68 -7.71 7.35
N PHE A 310 -17.70 -8.53 7.72
CA PHE A 310 -17.51 -9.90 7.23
C PHE A 310 -17.54 -10.89 8.38
N ARG A 311 -18.13 -12.07 8.14
CA ARG A 311 -18.27 -13.16 9.12
C ARG A 311 -17.51 -14.38 8.64
N PHE A 312 -16.68 -14.93 9.53
CA PHE A 312 -15.89 -16.14 9.31
C PHE A 312 -16.32 -17.18 10.35
N GLY A 313 -17.58 -17.61 10.25
CA GLY A 313 -18.15 -18.56 11.21
C GLY A 313 -18.18 -18.04 12.65
N THR A 314 -17.81 -18.92 13.58
CA THR A 314 -17.56 -18.63 15.01
C THR A 314 -16.13 -18.16 15.28
N LEU A 315 -15.24 -18.19 14.28
CA LEU A 315 -13.83 -17.88 14.47
C LEU A 315 -13.62 -16.37 14.58
N ALA A 316 -14.04 -15.63 13.56
CA ALA A 316 -13.75 -14.21 13.47
C ALA A 316 -14.87 -13.38 12.84
N ALA A 317 -14.93 -12.10 13.22
CA ALA A 317 -15.63 -11.05 12.52
C ALA A 317 -14.64 -9.95 12.15
N LEU A 318 -14.74 -9.41 10.93
CA LEU A 318 -13.95 -8.28 10.46
C LEU A 318 -14.87 -7.09 10.21
N PHE A 319 -14.59 -5.96 10.84
CA PHE A 319 -15.27 -4.69 10.64
C PHE A 319 -14.36 -3.76 9.85
N MET A 320 -14.76 -3.41 8.63
CA MET A 320 -14.06 -2.44 7.79
C MET A 320 -14.64 -1.06 8.03
N LEU A 321 -13.81 -0.10 8.46
CA LEU A 321 -14.22 1.28 8.74
C LEU A 321 -13.89 2.21 7.58
N GLU A 322 -14.60 3.33 7.50
CA GLU A 322 -14.36 4.45 6.60
C GLU A 322 -14.11 5.71 7.46
N THR A 323 -12.94 6.31 7.35
CA THR A 323 -12.52 7.41 8.23
C THR A 323 -12.30 8.74 7.51
N ARG A 324 -12.62 8.84 6.21
CA ARG A 324 -12.28 10.01 5.38
C ARG A 324 -13.50 10.84 4.97
N LEU A 325 -14.49 10.23 4.31
CA LEU A 325 -15.49 10.98 3.54
C LEU A 325 -16.81 11.20 4.26
N LEU A 326 -17.19 10.34 5.20
CA LEU A 326 -18.55 10.33 5.74
C LEU A 326 -18.77 11.25 6.94
N ALA A 327 -17.77 11.37 7.81
CA ALA A 327 -17.94 12.10 9.07
C ALA A 327 -16.70 12.88 9.53
N ARG A 328 -15.57 12.68 8.86
CA ARG A 328 -14.31 13.30 9.24
C ARG A 328 -14.40 14.82 9.20
N ALA A 329 -14.10 15.47 10.32
CA ALA A 329 -13.91 16.91 10.35
C ALA A 329 -12.56 17.28 9.74
N GLU A 330 -12.42 18.50 9.21
CA GLU A 330 -11.14 19.03 8.72
C GLU A 330 -10.03 18.91 9.77
N GLN A 331 -8.84 18.53 9.31
CA GLN A 331 -7.63 18.49 10.11
C GLN A 331 -7.31 19.91 10.57
N ALA A 332 -6.99 20.10 11.85
CA ALA A 332 -6.70 21.44 12.36
C ALA A 332 -5.48 22.10 11.69
N PHE A 333 -4.51 21.28 11.29
CA PHE A 333 -3.31 21.66 10.55
C PHE A 333 -2.90 20.46 9.69
N ASP A 334 -2.28 20.69 8.54
CA ASP A 334 -1.48 19.64 7.91
C ASP A 334 -0.16 19.44 8.68
N GLY A 335 0.41 18.23 8.61
CA GLY A 335 1.60 17.86 9.38
C GLY A 335 2.85 18.68 9.02
N TRP A 336 2.96 19.13 7.76
CA TRP A 336 4.09 19.93 7.29
C TRP A 336 4.06 21.35 7.86
N THR A 337 2.89 21.98 7.84
CA THR A 337 2.64 23.30 8.44
C THR A 337 2.88 23.25 9.94
N ALA A 338 2.41 22.20 10.62
CA ALA A 338 2.66 22.00 12.05
C ALA A 338 4.18 21.91 12.34
N ALA A 339 4.92 21.08 11.61
CA ALA A 339 6.38 20.97 11.77
C ALA A 339 7.11 22.30 11.45
N ALA A 340 6.65 23.04 10.44
CA ALA A 340 7.23 24.32 10.04
C ALA A 340 7.04 25.42 11.11
N GLN A 341 5.93 25.42 11.85
CA GLN A 341 5.70 26.35 12.96
C GLN A 341 6.75 26.17 14.06
N VAL A 342 7.07 24.92 14.42
CA VAL A 342 8.12 24.60 15.40
C VAL A 342 9.49 25.03 14.87
N ALA A 343 9.81 24.67 13.63
CA ALA A 343 11.07 25.02 13.00
C ALA A 343 11.29 26.54 12.95
N ALA A 344 10.24 27.32 12.68
CA ALA A 344 10.31 28.78 12.66
C ALA A 344 10.63 29.39 14.03
N ILE A 345 10.00 28.89 15.10
CA ILE A 345 10.26 29.34 16.48
C ILE A 345 11.72 29.06 16.87
N VAL A 346 12.20 27.85 16.57
CA VAL A 346 13.57 27.43 16.85
C VAL A 346 14.58 28.25 16.04
N ALA A 347 14.34 28.46 14.75
CA ALA A 347 15.26 29.17 13.86
C ALA A 347 15.40 30.66 14.20
N ALA A 348 14.36 31.32 14.70
CA ALA A 348 14.35 32.75 15.02
C ALA A 348 15.34 33.15 16.13
N HIS A 349 15.84 32.19 16.92
CA HIS A 349 16.66 32.45 18.11
C HIS A 349 18.11 31.96 17.97
N GLY A 350 18.52 31.54 16.77
CA GLY A 350 19.90 31.19 16.44
C GLY A 350 20.32 29.79 16.93
N PRO A 351 21.55 29.34 16.55
CA PRO A 351 21.99 27.96 16.77
C PRO A 351 22.43 27.63 18.21
N ALA A 352 22.58 28.62 19.09
CA ALA A 352 23.06 28.41 20.45
C ALA A 352 21.91 28.53 21.46
N ASP A 353 21.54 27.38 22.05
CA ASP A 353 20.81 27.25 23.31
C ASP A 353 19.29 27.55 23.31
N TRP A 354 18.60 27.31 22.19
CA TRP A 354 17.12 27.34 22.13
C TRP A 354 16.45 26.46 23.20
N THR A 355 17.13 25.40 23.66
CA THR A 355 16.67 24.46 24.70
C THR A 355 16.54 25.06 26.10
N SER A 356 17.19 26.19 26.38
CA SER A 356 17.20 26.83 27.70
C SER A 356 16.68 28.28 27.69
N MET A 357 16.42 28.86 26.51
CA MET A 357 15.93 30.24 26.36
C MET A 357 14.47 30.38 26.79
N PRO A 358 14.15 31.09 27.90
CA PRO A 358 12.79 31.16 28.43
C PRO A 358 11.73 31.59 27.43
N LEU A 359 12.06 32.51 26.50
CA LEU A 359 11.16 32.98 25.46
C LEU A 359 10.78 31.87 24.46
N VAL A 360 11.75 31.06 24.04
CA VAL A 360 11.50 29.93 23.11
C VAL A 360 10.62 28.88 23.80
N LEU A 361 10.89 28.57 25.06
CA LEU A 361 10.09 27.61 25.82
C LEU A 361 8.65 28.10 26.00
N ASP A 362 8.45 29.39 26.24
CA ASP A 362 7.11 30.01 26.36
C ASP A 362 6.34 29.98 25.02
N GLN A 363 7.02 30.25 23.91
CA GLN A 363 6.44 30.16 22.56
C GLN A 363 6.03 28.72 22.22
N LEU A 364 6.89 27.73 22.50
CA LEU A 364 6.59 26.32 22.28
C LEU A 364 5.47 25.80 23.19
N ALA A 365 5.43 26.23 24.45
CA ALA A 365 4.33 25.90 25.37
C ALA A 365 3.00 26.51 24.90
N THR A 366 3.02 27.75 24.43
CA THR A 366 1.86 28.43 23.85
C THR A 366 1.37 27.71 22.59
N LEU A 367 2.29 27.30 21.71
CA LEU A 367 1.97 26.51 20.53
C LEU A 367 1.36 25.15 20.90
N ASN A 368 1.91 24.46 21.90
CA ASN A 368 1.37 23.19 22.36
C ASN A 368 -0.05 23.35 22.91
N ALA A 369 -0.29 24.39 23.70
CA ALA A 369 -1.62 24.70 24.21
C ALA A 369 -2.62 25.00 23.07
N SER A 370 -2.19 25.70 22.02
CA SER A 370 -3.07 26.00 20.87
C SER A 370 -3.38 24.74 20.04
N TRP A 371 -2.39 23.89 19.80
CA TRP A 371 -2.56 22.60 19.13
C TRP A 371 -3.45 21.66 19.92
N HIS A 372 -3.25 21.57 21.23
CA HIS A 372 -4.12 20.80 22.11
C HIS A 372 -5.56 21.31 22.06
N ALA A 373 -5.77 22.62 22.18
CA ALA A 373 -7.10 23.23 22.06
C ALA A 373 -7.76 22.93 20.70
N ALA A 374 -7.00 22.92 19.61
CA ALA A 374 -7.50 22.59 18.29
C ALA A 374 -7.91 21.10 18.17
N ARG A 375 -7.17 20.17 18.80
CA ARG A 375 -7.49 18.73 18.84
C ARG A 375 -8.74 18.41 19.65
N VAL A 376 -8.92 19.09 20.77
CA VAL A 376 -10.07 18.86 21.66
C VAL A 376 -11.27 19.77 21.35
N SER A 377 -11.21 20.52 20.25
CA SER A 377 -12.32 21.38 19.84
C SER A 377 -13.60 20.56 19.63
N ALA A 378 -14.72 21.12 20.08
CA ALA A 378 -16.01 20.46 19.99
C ALA A 378 -16.38 20.20 18.52
N GLY A 379 -16.89 19.01 18.23
CA GLY A 379 -17.32 18.65 16.87
C GLY A 379 -16.26 17.98 16.00
N ARG A 380 -15.01 17.82 16.46
CA ARG A 380 -14.05 16.96 15.78
C ARG A 380 -14.49 15.50 15.84
N GLU A 381 -14.58 14.89 14.67
CA GLU A 381 -15.15 13.56 14.45
C GLU A 381 -14.36 12.82 13.38
N MET A 382 -14.35 11.48 13.46
CA MET A 382 -13.76 10.57 12.48
C MET A 382 -14.85 9.66 11.87
N LEU A 383 -15.60 8.94 12.72
CA LEU A 383 -16.55 7.91 12.26
C LEU A 383 -17.99 8.44 12.14
N GLY A 384 -18.35 9.40 12.99
CA GLY A 384 -19.72 9.88 13.11
C GLY A 384 -20.64 8.91 13.85
N PRO A 385 -21.82 9.38 14.28
CA PRO A 385 -22.70 8.61 15.15
C PRO A 385 -23.30 7.37 14.47
N GLN A 386 -23.54 7.41 13.16
CA GLN A 386 -24.12 6.28 12.41
C GLN A 386 -23.15 5.10 12.34
N GLN A 387 -21.91 5.33 11.90
CA GLN A 387 -20.91 4.29 11.78
C GLN A 387 -20.47 3.76 13.16
N LEU A 388 -20.34 4.65 14.17
CA LEU A 388 -20.02 4.23 15.53
C LEU A 388 -21.14 3.34 16.13
N THR A 389 -22.40 3.67 15.87
CA THR A 389 -23.54 2.83 16.30
C THR A 389 -23.55 1.50 15.56
N TRP A 390 -23.35 1.52 14.24
CA TRP A 390 -23.22 0.30 13.44
C TRP A 390 -22.11 -0.63 13.95
N LEU A 391 -20.94 -0.08 14.28
CA LEU A 391 -19.82 -0.85 14.82
C LEU A 391 -20.18 -1.48 16.16
N ARG A 392 -20.74 -0.69 17.09
CA ARG A 392 -21.18 -1.17 18.40
C ARG A 392 -22.21 -2.29 18.29
N ASP A 393 -23.21 -2.13 17.43
CA ASP A 393 -24.26 -3.13 17.23
C ASP A 393 -23.67 -4.40 16.58
N GLY A 394 -22.77 -4.23 15.61
CA GLY A 394 -22.04 -5.31 14.97
C GLY A 394 -21.18 -6.12 15.94
N ILE A 395 -20.46 -5.45 16.84
CA ILE A 395 -19.67 -6.07 17.91
C ILE A 395 -20.57 -6.82 18.88
N ALA A 396 -21.70 -6.23 19.29
CA ALA A 396 -22.67 -6.88 20.17
C ALA A 396 -23.24 -8.16 19.54
N ASN A 397 -23.58 -8.10 18.25
CA ASN A 397 -24.08 -9.26 17.50
C ASN A 397 -23.01 -10.36 17.35
N ALA A 398 -21.77 -10.01 17.00
CA ALA A 398 -20.67 -10.96 16.91
C ALA A 398 -20.38 -11.63 18.26
N SER A 399 -20.47 -10.87 19.34
CA SER A 399 -20.32 -11.38 20.72
C SER A 399 -21.44 -12.34 21.10
N ALA A 400 -22.68 -12.03 20.72
CA ALA A 400 -23.84 -12.91 20.94
C ALA A 400 -23.73 -14.24 20.18
N ASP A 401 -23.12 -14.22 18.99
CA ASP A 401 -22.83 -15.40 18.18
C ASP A 401 -21.59 -16.19 18.65
N ALA A 402 -21.00 -15.83 19.79
CA ALA A 402 -19.78 -16.42 20.33
C ALA A 402 -18.58 -16.40 19.37
N VAL A 403 -18.45 -15.32 18.58
CA VAL A 403 -17.25 -15.09 17.75
C VAL A 403 -16.04 -14.94 18.65
N THR A 404 -14.94 -15.63 18.31
CA THR A 404 -13.72 -15.62 19.12
C THR A 404 -12.92 -14.33 18.97
N TRP A 405 -12.71 -13.87 17.73
CA TRP A 405 -11.91 -12.69 17.41
C TRP A 405 -12.73 -11.62 16.69
N GLN A 406 -12.62 -10.38 17.12
CA GLN A 406 -13.29 -9.25 16.47
C GLN A 406 -12.22 -8.26 15.98
N MET A 407 -12.02 -8.24 14.68
CA MET A 407 -10.93 -7.53 14.02
C MET A 407 -11.48 -6.28 13.35
N ILE A 408 -10.67 -5.23 13.30
CA ILE A 408 -11.03 -3.93 12.72
C ILE A 408 -10.00 -3.59 11.66
N GLY A 409 -10.42 -3.39 10.41
CA GLY A 409 -9.58 -2.85 9.35
C GLY A 409 -9.96 -1.40 9.09
N GLN A 410 -8.98 -0.50 9.14
CA GLN A 410 -9.18 0.93 8.95
C GLN A 410 -7.88 1.58 8.46
N GLN A 411 -7.90 2.88 8.19
CA GLN A 411 -6.90 3.58 7.40
C GLN A 411 -5.66 4.00 8.21
N VAL A 412 -5.87 4.68 9.34
CA VAL A 412 -4.83 5.50 10.00
C VAL A 412 -4.59 5.08 11.45
N ILE A 413 -3.36 5.20 11.93
CA ILE A 413 -2.95 4.76 13.28
C ILE A 413 -3.90 5.29 14.38
N VAL A 414 -4.41 4.40 15.24
CA VAL A 414 -5.30 4.74 16.36
C VAL A 414 -4.49 5.07 17.61
N GLN A 415 -3.48 4.25 17.92
CA GLN A 415 -2.65 4.39 19.11
C GLN A 415 -2.01 5.78 19.15
N PRO A 416 -1.94 6.42 20.33
CA PRO A 416 -1.22 7.67 20.45
C PRO A 416 0.23 7.48 19.99
N ARG A 417 0.70 8.34 19.11
CA ARG A 417 2.08 8.37 18.64
C ARG A 417 2.72 9.65 19.16
N ASN A 418 3.37 9.53 20.31
CA ASN A 418 4.08 10.65 20.89
C ASN A 418 5.21 11.09 19.95
N PRO A 419 5.59 12.39 19.97
CA PRO A 419 6.75 12.85 19.21
C PRO A 419 7.98 12.01 19.56
N CYS A 420 8.75 11.59 18.55
CA CYS A 420 9.90 10.72 18.77
C CYS A 420 10.95 11.38 19.66
N ASP A 421 11.42 10.69 20.69
CA ASP A 421 12.43 11.21 21.63
C ASP A 421 13.82 10.65 21.31
N LEU A 422 14.57 11.41 20.49
CA LEU A 422 15.91 11.04 20.05
C LEU A 422 16.91 10.95 21.21
N GLN A 423 16.75 11.78 22.25
CA GLN A 423 17.67 11.79 23.37
C GLN A 423 17.42 10.59 24.29
N LEU A 424 16.16 10.29 24.57
CA LEU A 424 15.78 9.09 25.31
C LEU A 424 16.19 7.81 24.57
N ALA A 425 16.10 7.79 23.24
CA ALA A 425 16.60 6.67 22.43
C ALA A 425 18.10 6.44 22.60
N VAL A 426 18.91 7.51 22.57
CA VAL A 426 20.35 7.45 22.86
C VAL A 426 20.59 6.93 24.27
N GLU A 427 19.85 7.43 25.26
CA GLU A 427 19.96 7.00 26.67
C GLU A 427 19.55 5.54 26.89
N ARG A 428 18.62 5.03 26.09
CA ARG A 428 18.12 3.65 26.15
C ARG A 428 18.74 2.72 25.10
N ALA A 429 19.75 3.19 24.37
CA ALA A 429 20.37 2.41 23.31
C ALA A 429 20.79 1.01 23.79
N PRO A 430 20.50 -0.04 23.02
CA PRO A 430 20.60 -1.43 23.49
C PRO A 430 22.05 -1.88 23.70
N THR A 431 23.02 -1.19 23.11
CA THR A 431 24.45 -1.43 23.33
C THR A 431 25.21 -0.13 23.51
N THR A 432 26.35 -0.18 24.20
CA THR A 432 27.26 0.96 24.36
C THR A 432 27.78 1.48 23.02
N ALA A 433 27.99 0.60 22.04
CA ALA A 433 28.42 0.99 20.70
C ALA A 433 27.35 1.82 19.99
N LEU A 434 26.09 1.35 19.99
CA LEU A 434 24.97 2.08 19.41
C LEU A 434 24.72 3.39 20.16
N ARG A 435 24.84 3.41 21.49
CA ARG A 435 24.76 4.64 22.29
C ARG A 435 25.75 5.70 21.80
N HIS A 436 27.02 5.33 21.62
CA HIS A 436 28.05 6.25 21.16
C HIS A 436 27.79 6.71 19.71
N GLU A 437 27.38 5.80 18.84
CA GLU A 437 27.06 6.11 17.45
C GLU A 437 25.87 7.07 17.35
N TRP A 438 24.75 6.75 18.02
CA TRP A 438 23.55 7.58 18.00
C TRP A 438 23.79 8.93 18.67
N ALA A 439 24.54 8.98 19.79
CA ALA A 439 24.95 10.23 20.42
C ALA A 439 25.78 11.10 19.47
N ALA A 440 26.72 10.50 18.71
CA ALA A 440 27.53 11.22 17.75
C ALA A 440 26.70 11.74 16.56
N THR A 441 25.76 10.94 16.05
CA THR A 441 24.82 11.34 15.00
C THR A 441 23.97 12.53 15.47
N LEU A 442 23.36 12.43 16.65
CA LEU A 442 22.54 13.48 17.23
C LEU A 442 23.34 14.76 17.48
N ALA A 443 24.56 14.64 18.01
CA ALA A 443 25.44 15.78 18.24
C ALA A 443 25.84 16.49 16.92
N ASN A 444 26.03 15.74 15.83
CA ASN A 444 26.33 16.35 14.52
C ASN A 444 25.13 17.09 13.92
N LEU A 445 23.91 16.58 14.10
CA LEU A 445 22.67 17.18 13.62
C LEU A 445 22.21 18.41 14.42
N THR A 446 22.75 18.61 15.62
CA THR A 446 22.32 19.66 16.54
C THR A 446 23.41 20.69 16.85
N ALA A 447 24.64 20.45 16.38
CA ALA A 447 25.78 21.31 16.61
C ALA A 447 25.55 22.74 16.09
N ALA A 448 26.07 23.73 16.82
CA ALA A 448 25.97 25.13 16.40
C ALA A 448 26.63 25.40 15.03
N ASP A 449 27.76 24.73 14.75
CA ASP A 449 28.53 24.84 13.50
C ASP A 449 28.21 23.70 12.50
N TYR A 450 26.93 23.53 12.14
CA TYR A 450 26.46 22.40 11.32
C TYR A 450 27.01 22.40 9.88
N ALA A 451 27.34 23.56 9.31
CA ALA A 451 27.72 23.71 7.89
C ALA A 451 28.97 22.91 7.47
N THR A 452 29.76 22.41 8.42
CA THR A 452 30.95 21.59 8.17
C THR A 452 30.77 20.12 8.54
N ARG A 453 29.61 19.75 9.11
CA ARG A 453 29.33 18.41 9.61
C ARG A 453 28.83 17.52 8.47
N THR A 454 29.20 16.25 8.54
CA THR A 454 28.66 15.21 7.66
C THR A 454 27.92 14.18 8.50
N VAL A 455 26.73 13.79 8.02
CA VAL A 455 25.95 12.69 8.59
C VAL A 455 25.93 11.52 7.62
N ARG A 456 25.71 10.32 8.16
CA ARG A 456 25.53 9.12 7.36
C ARG A 456 24.08 9.10 6.90
N TYR A 457 23.87 8.98 5.61
CA TYR A 457 22.54 8.80 5.06
C TYR A 457 22.24 7.31 4.93
N TRP A 458 20.97 6.97 5.11
CA TRP A 458 20.46 5.69 4.69
C TRP A 458 20.38 5.66 3.16
N ASP A 459 21.07 4.71 2.52
CA ASP A 459 21.12 4.60 1.06
C ASP A 459 19.96 3.78 0.47
N GLY A 460 18.96 3.44 1.28
CA GLY A 460 17.80 2.65 0.87
C GLY A 460 18.10 1.16 0.64
N SER A 461 19.27 0.65 1.05
CA SER A 461 19.59 -0.78 0.91
C SER A 461 19.12 -1.61 2.12
N ALA A 462 18.53 -2.79 1.87
CA ALA A 462 17.92 -3.65 2.88
C ALA A 462 18.87 -4.29 3.93
N SER A 463 20.13 -3.86 4.04
CA SER A 463 21.08 -4.39 5.02
C SER A 463 21.91 -3.29 5.67
N MET A 464 21.68 -3.07 6.96
CA MET A 464 22.40 -2.07 7.75
C MET A 464 23.90 -2.38 7.92
N GLU A 465 24.28 -3.66 7.89
CA GLU A 465 25.66 -4.10 8.10
C GLU A 465 26.62 -3.78 6.94
N ASN A 466 26.10 -3.56 5.72
CA ASN A 466 26.98 -3.48 4.54
C ASN A 466 26.98 -2.14 3.78
N ARG A 467 26.16 -1.15 4.13
CA ARG A 467 26.14 0.14 3.39
C ARG A 467 25.79 1.35 4.24
N LEU A 468 26.68 1.69 5.18
CA LEU A 468 26.78 3.05 5.74
C LEU A 468 27.40 4.00 4.70
N GLY A 469 26.79 4.06 3.51
CA GLY A 469 27.46 4.29 2.24
C GLY A 469 27.13 5.62 1.58
N GLU A 470 27.16 6.73 2.32
CA GLU A 470 27.58 8.05 1.81
C GLU A 470 27.56 9.07 2.96
N ARG A 471 28.67 9.80 3.11
CA ARG A 471 28.73 10.95 4.02
C ARG A 471 28.43 12.18 3.18
N ARG A 472 27.36 12.89 3.51
CA ARG A 472 27.02 14.16 2.88
C ARG A 472 26.99 15.28 3.92
N ALA A 473 27.32 16.49 3.49
CA ALA A 473 27.20 17.69 4.31
C ALA A 473 25.75 17.86 4.76
N VAL A 474 25.54 18.17 6.04
CA VAL A 474 24.20 18.46 6.58
C VAL A 474 23.71 19.78 5.98
N GLY A 475 22.62 19.71 5.24
CA GLY A 475 21.91 20.86 4.72
C GLY A 475 21.15 21.59 5.83
N ARG A 476 20.92 22.89 5.62
CA ARG A 476 20.19 23.74 6.56
C ARG A 476 18.82 23.16 6.94
N THR A 477 18.09 22.63 5.97
CA THR A 477 16.75 22.06 6.21
C THR A 477 16.78 20.85 7.14
N GLU A 478 17.79 19.99 7.03
CA GLU A 478 17.90 18.79 7.88
C GLU A 478 18.26 19.17 9.31
N HIS A 479 19.16 20.15 9.47
CA HIS A 479 19.50 20.74 10.76
C HIS A 479 18.28 21.33 11.48
N GLU A 480 17.48 22.15 10.78
CA GLU A 480 16.26 22.73 11.35
C GLU A 480 15.21 21.65 11.69
N ARG A 481 15.07 20.61 10.85
CA ARG A 481 14.17 19.47 11.14
C ARG A 481 14.62 18.70 12.39
N ALA A 482 15.90 18.40 12.54
CA ALA A 482 16.41 17.69 13.71
C ALA A 482 16.15 18.45 15.01
N LYS A 483 16.36 19.78 15.01
CA LYS A 483 16.03 20.61 16.17
C LYS A 483 14.53 20.70 16.43
N ALA A 484 13.71 20.80 15.38
CA ALA A 484 12.26 20.81 15.53
C ALA A 484 11.77 19.50 16.18
N LEU A 485 12.30 18.34 15.79
CA LEU A 485 11.97 17.05 16.41
C LEU A 485 12.33 17.01 17.90
N LEU A 486 13.49 17.53 18.28
CA LEU A 486 13.89 17.62 19.69
C LEU A 486 12.97 18.56 20.48
N ALA A 487 12.63 19.72 19.91
CA ALA A 487 11.69 20.64 20.52
C ALA A 487 10.33 19.98 20.68
N MET A 488 9.88 19.23 19.67
CA MET A 488 8.62 18.52 19.72
C MET A 488 8.59 17.46 20.82
N ALA A 489 9.66 16.67 20.96
CA ALA A 489 9.80 15.68 22.03
C ALA A 489 9.80 16.34 23.42
N GLN A 490 10.66 17.35 23.61
CA GLN A 490 10.83 18.04 24.89
C GLN A 490 9.54 18.68 25.40
N PHE A 491 8.71 19.20 24.48
CA PHE A 491 7.47 19.90 24.81
C PHE A 491 6.21 19.07 24.59
N GLY A 492 6.32 17.82 24.16
CA GLY A 492 5.18 16.97 23.83
C GLY A 492 4.31 17.53 22.70
N LEU A 493 4.90 18.26 21.75
CA LEU A 493 4.21 18.82 20.58
C LEU A 493 3.98 17.72 19.55
N ASN A 494 2.84 17.07 19.64
CA ASN A 494 2.41 16.13 18.62
C ASN A 494 1.87 16.91 17.41
N ALA A 495 2.45 16.67 16.24
CA ALA A 495 2.11 17.32 14.97
C ALA A 495 1.21 16.45 14.07
N ASP A 496 0.78 15.29 14.56
CA ASP A 496 -0.12 14.40 13.84
C ASP A 496 -1.57 14.84 14.01
N PHE A 497 -2.12 15.49 13.00
CA PHE A 497 -3.50 15.94 12.97
C PHE A 497 -4.37 15.15 12.01
N ASP A 498 -3.74 14.28 11.22
CA ASP A 498 -4.39 13.47 10.20
C ASP A 498 -4.87 12.13 10.80
N SER A 499 -4.06 11.48 11.63
CA SER A 499 -4.47 10.25 12.32
C SER A 499 -5.43 10.51 13.48
N TRP A 500 -5.79 9.44 14.21
CA TRP A 500 -6.67 9.53 15.38
C TRP A 500 -6.12 10.43 16.51
N ASP A 501 -4.82 10.74 16.53
CA ASP A 501 -4.25 11.73 17.45
C ASP A 501 -4.73 13.18 17.19
N GLY A 502 -5.17 13.45 15.95
CA GLY A 502 -5.89 14.66 15.61
C GLY A 502 -7.28 14.73 16.22
N TYR A 503 -7.90 13.59 16.53
CA TYR A 503 -9.31 13.47 16.90
C TYR A 503 -9.51 12.71 18.22
N PRO A 504 -8.87 13.14 19.33
CA PRO A 504 -8.82 12.37 20.56
C PRO A 504 -10.20 12.02 21.13
N ALA A 505 -11.16 12.95 21.10
CA ALA A 505 -12.51 12.66 21.58
C ALA A 505 -13.24 11.58 20.75
N ALA A 506 -13.00 11.53 19.43
CA ALA A 506 -13.55 10.50 18.55
C ALA A 506 -12.84 9.17 18.79
N ARG A 507 -11.51 9.19 18.97
CA ARG A 507 -10.71 8.02 19.36
C ARG A 507 -11.23 7.40 20.65
N ASP A 508 -11.46 8.20 21.68
CA ASP A 508 -11.91 7.69 22.98
C ASP A 508 -13.25 6.95 22.87
N ARG A 509 -14.20 7.49 22.09
CA ARG A 509 -15.47 6.82 21.81
C ARG A 509 -15.29 5.50 21.05
N PHE A 510 -14.37 5.47 20.09
CA PHE A 510 -14.04 4.26 19.34
C PHE A 510 -13.41 3.19 20.24
N VAL A 511 -12.41 3.58 21.05
CA VAL A 511 -11.76 2.69 22.02
C VAL A 511 -12.76 2.17 23.05
N ASP A 512 -13.68 3.00 23.54
CA ASP A 512 -14.74 2.57 24.46
C ASP A 512 -15.68 1.53 23.82
N VAL A 513 -15.97 1.65 22.52
CA VAL A 513 -16.71 0.62 21.78
C VAL A 513 -15.91 -0.69 21.71
N LEU A 514 -14.60 -0.63 21.42
CA LEU A 514 -13.75 -1.83 21.40
C LEU A 514 -13.68 -2.53 22.76
N GLN A 515 -13.73 -1.78 23.88
CA GLN A 515 -13.76 -2.37 25.22
C GLN A 515 -15.01 -3.21 25.51
N THR A 516 -16.03 -3.15 24.66
CA THR A 516 -17.22 -4.01 24.77
C THR A 516 -16.99 -5.42 24.22
N ILE A 517 -15.88 -5.65 23.49
CA ILE A 517 -15.51 -6.96 22.95
C ILE A 517 -15.16 -7.91 24.11
N PRO A 518 -15.84 -9.06 24.25
CA PRO A 518 -15.60 -10.00 25.35
C PRO A 518 -14.14 -10.44 25.45
N GLY A 519 -13.57 -10.26 26.64
CA GLY A 519 -12.19 -10.62 26.93
C GLY A 519 -11.15 -9.74 26.24
N GLY A 520 -11.52 -8.72 25.44
CA GLY A 520 -10.55 -7.89 24.72
C GLY A 520 -9.84 -8.62 23.56
N ARG A 521 -10.49 -9.65 22.99
CA ARG A 521 -9.99 -10.42 21.83
C ARG A 521 -10.17 -9.65 20.53
N ALA A 522 -9.51 -8.50 20.47
CA ALA A 522 -9.61 -7.55 19.38
C ALA A 522 -8.22 -7.23 18.80
N ALA A 523 -8.20 -7.07 17.48
CA ALA A 523 -7.04 -6.61 16.72
C ALA A 523 -7.47 -5.49 15.76
N VAL A 524 -6.68 -4.43 15.69
CA VAL A 524 -6.87 -3.30 14.77
C VAL A 524 -5.75 -3.34 13.73
N TYR A 525 -6.10 -3.12 12.45
CA TYR A 525 -5.15 -2.95 11.36
C TYR A 525 -5.24 -1.54 10.78
N ALA A 526 -4.09 -0.92 10.55
CA ALA A 526 -3.96 0.35 9.82
C ALA A 526 -2.87 0.32 8.73
N GLY A 527 -2.78 1.41 7.98
CA GLY A 527 -1.77 1.72 6.97
C GLY A 527 -1.29 3.17 7.09
N ASP A 528 -1.41 3.93 5.99
CA ASP A 528 -1.16 5.39 5.85
C ASP A 528 0.29 5.87 6.16
N SER A 529 0.81 5.55 7.33
CA SER A 529 2.09 6.08 7.83
C SER A 529 3.35 5.60 7.09
N HIS A 530 3.22 4.63 6.19
CA HIS A 530 4.32 3.98 5.45
C HIS A 530 5.40 3.40 6.38
N ALA A 531 5.02 2.97 7.58
CA ALA A 531 5.89 2.34 8.55
C ALA A 531 5.11 1.25 9.27
N ALA A 532 5.81 0.22 9.75
CA ALA A 532 5.17 -0.84 10.50
C ALA A 532 5.18 -0.50 11.99
N TRP A 533 4.05 -0.69 12.66
CA TRP A 533 3.89 -0.43 14.09
C TRP A 533 3.14 -1.58 14.75
N ALA A 534 3.50 -1.91 16.00
CA ALA A 534 2.67 -2.80 16.81
C ALA A 534 2.65 -2.36 18.27
N GLY A 535 1.48 -2.39 18.86
CA GLY A 535 1.29 -1.90 20.22
C GLY A 535 -0.08 -2.18 20.81
N HIS A 536 -0.40 -1.43 21.86
CA HIS A 536 -1.57 -1.62 22.70
C HIS A 536 -2.51 -0.43 22.60
N LEU A 537 -3.79 -0.71 22.35
CA LEU A 537 -4.87 0.25 22.54
C LEU A 537 -5.43 0.10 23.95
N VAL A 538 -5.31 1.17 24.73
CA VAL A 538 -5.84 1.28 26.09
C VAL A 538 -6.83 2.44 26.18
N SER A 539 -7.91 2.28 26.94
CA SER A 539 -8.82 3.42 27.16
C SER A 539 -8.15 4.44 28.08
N PRO A 540 -8.08 5.71 27.67
CA PRO A 540 -7.52 6.75 28.53
C PRO A 540 -8.38 6.99 29.78
N ALA A 541 -9.67 6.64 29.76
CA ALA A 541 -10.56 6.84 30.89
C ALA A 541 -10.31 5.88 32.06
N ASN A 542 -9.81 4.67 31.80
CA ASN A 542 -9.69 3.62 32.80
C ASN A 542 -8.41 2.76 32.72
N GLY A 543 -7.56 2.98 31.72
CA GLY A 543 -6.31 2.24 31.50
C GLY A 543 -6.49 0.78 31.09
N ARG A 544 -7.72 0.30 30.85
CA ARG A 544 -7.94 -1.10 30.44
C ARG A 544 -7.63 -1.28 28.95
N HIS A 545 -7.07 -2.43 28.63
CA HIS A 545 -6.86 -2.90 27.27
C HIS A 545 -8.18 -2.94 26.48
N ALA A 546 -8.13 -2.46 25.24
CA ALA A 546 -9.21 -2.50 24.26
C ALA A 546 -8.88 -3.45 23.11
N ALA A 547 -7.68 -3.33 22.52
CA ALA A 547 -7.21 -4.16 21.42
C ALA A 547 -5.67 -4.11 21.31
N LEU A 548 -5.10 -5.05 20.56
CA LEU A 548 -3.76 -4.86 19.99
C LEU A 548 -3.91 -4.19 18.62
N GLU A 549 -2.99 -3.29 18.29
CA GLU A 549 -2.96 -2.62 16.99
C GLU A 549 -1.71 -3.00 16.22
N PHE A 550 -1.90 -3.23 14.92
CA PHE A 550 -0.87 -3.60 13.96
C PHE A 550 -1.02 -2.75 12.70
N ASP A 551 -0.09 -1.83 12.50
CA ASP A 551 -0.12 -0.91 11.39
C ASP A 551 0.90 -1.37 10.35
N GLY A 552 0.47 -1.54 9.12
CA GLY A 552 1.30 -2.05 8.04
C GLY A 552 2.21 -0.99 7.46
N THR A 553 3.42 -1.42 7.07
CA THR A 553 4.22 -0.64 6.12
C THR A 553 3.54 -0.59 4.73
N SER A 554 4.12 0.18 3.82
CA SER A 554 3.63 0.31 2.45
C SER A 554 4.06 -0.84 1.54
N VAL A 555 3.26 -1.09 0.50
CA VAL A 555 3.63 -1.97 -0.63
C VAL A 555 4.81 -1.38 -1.40
N SER A 556 4.78 -0.08 -1.66
CA SER A 556 5.83 0.61 -2.42
C SER A 556 6.05 2.08 -2.08
N SER A 557 5.10 2.78 -1.46
CA SER A 557 5.22 4.20 -1.12
C SER A 557 6.40 4.47 -0.17
N SER A 558 7.02 5.65 -0.26
CA SER A 558 8.19 5.97 0.58
C SER A 558 7.81 6.32 2.01
N GLY A 559 8.60 5.87 2.98
CA GLY A 559 8.34 6.04 4.40
C GLY A 559 9.20 7.09 5.09
N PRO A 560 9.20 7.09 6.44
CA PRO A 560 10.06 7.96 7.26
C PRO A 560 11.54 7.90 6.90
N ASP A 561 12.02 6.75 6.45
CA ASP A 561 13.37 6.56 5.93
C ASP A 561 13.74 7.52 4.78
N THR A 562 12.75 8.00 4.01
CA THR A 562 12.98 8.91 2.89
C THR A 562 12.99 10.37 3.33
N TRP A 563 12.00 10.81 4.12
CA TRP A 563 11.91 12.22 4.54
C TRP A 563 12.71 12.55 5.82
N MET A 564 13.16 11.53 6.55
CA MET A 564 14.10 11.60 7.69
C MET A 564 15.42 10.86 7.43
N ALA A 565 15.85 10.71 6.16
CA ALA A 565 17.04 9.96 5.77
C ALA A 565 18.37 10.36 6.45
N PHE A 566 18.39 11.51 7.14
CA PHE A 566 19.51 12.01 7.95
C PHE A 566 19.61 11.31 9.33
N LEU A 567 18.62 10.51 9.73
CA LEU A 567 18.63 9.67 10.92
C LEU A 567 18.70 8.19 10.51
N PRO A 568 19.53 7.37 11.18
CA PRO A 568 19.48 5.92 11.02
C PRO A 568 18.11 5.38 11.45
N PRO A 569 17.47 4.49 10.66
CA PRO A 569 16.17 3.90 11.01
C PRO A 569 16.10 3.31 12.44
N PRO A 570 17.10 2.56 12.94
CA PRO A 570 17.03 2.04 14.32
C PRO A 570 17.01 3.11 15.40
N LEU A 571 17.63 4.27 15.14
CA LEU A 571 17.56 5.40 16.08
C LEU A 571 16.16 6.00 16.06
N LEU A 572 15.56 6.15 14.88
CA LEU A 572 14.20 6.67 14.74
C LEU A 572 13.16 5.73 15.37
N GLU A 573 13.26 4.43 15.10
CA GLU A 573 12.42 3.38 15.68
C GLU A 573 12.50 3.37 17.21
N ALA A 574 13.73 3.36 17.75
CA ALA A 574 13.94 3.42 19.20
C ALA A 574 13.40 4.71 19.82
N ALA A 575 13.42 5.83 19.10
CA ALA A 575 12.89 7.12 19.56
C ALA A 575 11.36 7.14 19.64
N TYR A 576 10.66 6.51 18.71
CA TYR A 576 9.20 6.35 18.81
C TYR A 576 8.80 5.38 19.92
N VAL A 577 9.41 4.19 19.96
CA VAL A 577 9.13 3.15 20.97
C VAL A 577 9.43 3.67 22.38
N SER A 578 10.54 4.40 22.56
CA SER A 578 10.88 4.93 23.89
C SER A 578 9.95 6.04 24.37
N ALA A 579 9.42 6.85 23.44
CA ALA A 579 8.54 7.98 23.73
C ALA A 579 7.08 7.56 23.97
N THR A 580 6.66 6.40 23.46
CA THR A 580 5.27 5.96 23.46
C THR A 580 5.13 4.68 24.28
N ALA A 581 4.61 4.80 25.50
CA ALA A 581 4.58 3.69 26.47
C ALA A 581 3.81 2.44 26.02
N HIS A 582 2.91 2.57 25.04
CA HIS A 582 2.07 1.49 24.52
C HIS A 582 2.47 1.02 23.13
N LEU A 583 3.60 1.50 22.59
CA LEU A 583 4.15 1.09 21.31
C LEU A 583 5.33 0.16 21.56
N ASP A 584 5.22 -1.11 21.17
CA ASP A 584 6.25 -2.13 21.43
C ASP A 584 7.21 -2.32 20.25
N TYR A 585 6.78 -1.93 19.05
CA TYR A 585 7.53 -2.17 17.83
C TYR A 585 7.29 -1.07 16.79
N ALA A 586 8.37 -0.74 16.09
CA ALA A 586 8.40 0.15 14.95
C ALA A 586 9.42 -0.38 13.93
N ASP A 587 9.07 -0.30 12.64
CA ASP A 587 9.99 -0.40 11.50
C ASP A 587 9.67 0.76 10.56
N THR A 588 10.67 1.61 10.33
CA THR A 588 10.50 2.87 9.61
C THR A 588 11.06 2.85 8.19
N ASN A 589 11.62 1.72 7.73
CA ASN A 589 12.36 1.67 6.47
C ASN A 589 11.98 0.52 5.52
N GLN A 590 11.44 -0.60 5.99
CA GLN A 590 11.14 -1.71 5.08
C GLN A 590 9.80 -1.57 4.38
N ARG A 591 9.72 -2.07 3.13
CA ARG A 591 8.48 -2.20 2.36
C ARG A 591 8.01 -3.65 2.40
N GLY A 592 6.71 -3.90 2.34
CA GLY A 592 6.20 -5.24 2.61
C GLY A 592 4.70 -5.34 2.83
N TRP A 593 4.31 -6.28 3.71
CA TRP A 593 2.92 -6.54 4.08
C TRP A 593 2.83 -7.27 5.42
N MET A 594 1.63 -7.33 6.00
CA MET A 594 1.36 -8.19 7.16
C MET A 594 0.73 -9.51 6.72
N GLU A 595 1.29 -10.64 7.13
CA GLU A 595 0.68 -11.96 6.96
C GLU A 595 0.03 -12.40 8.27
N VAL A 596 -1.27 -12.68 8.26
CA VAL A 596 -2.08 -12.93 9.45
C VAL A 596 -2.58 -14.36 9.46
N SER A 597 -2.51 -15.01 10.63
CA SER A 597 -3.08 -16.33 10.88
C SER A 597 -3.93 -16.29 12.15
N VAL A 598 -5.17 -16.78 12.06
CA VAL A 598 -6.11 -16.79 13.18
C VAL A 598 -6.60 -18.21 13.41
N THR A 599 -6.63 -18.63 14.66
CA THR A 599 -7.26 -19.86 15.18
C THR A 599 -8.12 -19.50 16.38
N HIS A 600 -8.87 -20.44 16.94
CA HIS A 600 -9.62 -20.16 18.18
C HIS A 600 -8.72 -19.85 19.40
N GLN A 601 -7.42 -20.14 19.31
CA GLN A 601 -6.45 -19.98 20.39
C GLN A 601 -5.51 -18.81 20.16
N THR A 602 -5.20 -18.49 18.91
CA THR A 602 -4.16 -17.55 18.53
C THR A 602 -4.61 -16.60 17.44
N HIS A 603 -4.11 -15.37 17.52
CA HIS A 603 -4.08 -14.41 16.44
C HIS A 603 -2.61 -14.02 16.25
N SER A 604 -2.06 -14.30 15.08
CA SER A 604 -0.64 -14.12 14.78
C SER A 604 -0.47 -13.17 13.60
N VAL A 605 0.45 -12.22 13.71
CA VAL A 605 0.77 -11.23 12.66
C VAL A 605 2.27 -11.25 12.41
N ALA A 606 2.68 -11.41 11.16
CA ALA A 606 4.08 -11.29 10.74
C ALA A 606 4.25 -10.14 9.75
N PHE A 607 5.17 -9.22 10.04
CA PHE A 607 5.61 -8.15 9.15
C PHE A 607 6.64 -8.71 8.17
N LEU A 608 6.16 -9.07 6.97
CA LEU A 608 7.01 -9.59 5.90
C LEU A 608 7.49 -8.46 5.01
N THR A 609 8.71 -8.60 4.51
CA THR A 609 9.41 -7.51 3.81
C THR A 609 9.90 -7.95 2.44
N VAL A 610 10.06 -6.99 1.54
CA VAL A 610 10.78 -7.16 0.28
C VAL A 610 12.04 -6.31 0.30
N SER A 611 13.17 -6.87 -0.15
CA SER A 611 14.47 -6.20 -0.04
C SER A 611 14.64 -4.98 -0.96
N THR A 612 13.72 -4.77 -1.92
CA THR A 612 13.69 -3.58 -2.77
C THR A 612 12.35 -3.47 -3.49
N VAL A 613 11.98 -2.24 -3.84
CA VAL A 613 10.89 -1.92 -4.79
C VAL A 613 11.44 -1.34 -6.10
N GLY A 614 12.76 -1.18 -6.22
CA GLY A 614 13.43 -0.61 -7.39
C GLY A 614 13.69 -1.62 -8.53
N SER A 615 13.58 -2.91 -8.25
CA SER A 615 13.72 -3.98 -9.24
C SER A 615 12.59 -4.98 -9.12
N ARG A 616 11.94 -5.29 -10.25
CA ARG A 616 10.86 -6.27 -10.33
C ARG A 616 11.36 -7.71 -10.20
N ASP A 617 12.47 -8.05 -10.84
CA ASP A 617 12.90 -9.45 -10.98
C ASP A 617 13.97 -9.86 -9.94
N HIS A 618 14.49 -8.90 -9.17
CA HIS A 618 15.61 -9.11 -8.25
C HIS A 618 15.33 -8.54 -6.87
N TYR A 619 14.60 -9.33 -6.06
CA TYR A 619 14.40 -9.07 -4.65
C TYR A 619 14.34 -10.37 -3.85
N THR A 620 14.49 -10.24 -2.53
CA THR A 620 14.31 -11.32 -1.57
C THR A 620 13.17 -11.00 -0.63
N VAL A 621 12.56 -12.03 -0.05
CA VAL A 621 11.51 -11.90 0.96
C VAL A 621 12.12 -12.12 2.33
N GLY A 622 11.89 -11.17 3.23
CA GLY A 622 12.30 -11.22 4.63
C GLY A 622 11.09 -11.23 5.57
N CYS A 623 11.38 -11.26 6.86
CA CYS A 623 10.44 -11.02 7.94
C CYS A 623 11.16 -10.20 9.00
N ASP A 624 10.60 -9.04 9.35
CA ASP A 624 11.21 -8.14 10.32
C ASP A 624 10.79 -8.48 11.75
N ALA A 625 9.49 -8.69 11.96
CA ALA A 625 8.94 -9.10 13.24
C ALA A 625 7.70 -9.99 13.08
N ALA A 626 7.45 -10.83 14.07
CA ALA A 626 6.21 -11.58 14.19
C ALA A 626 5.70 -11.54 15.62
N PHE A 627 4.38 -11.47 15.76
CA PHE A 627 3.68 -11.34 17.03
C PHE A 627 2.53 -12.32 17.12
N GLU A 628 2.19 -12.68 18.35
CA GLU A 628 1.06 -13.54 18.67
C GLU A 628 0.29 -13.01 19.88
N GLN A 629 -1.03 -12.97 19.73
CA GLN A 629 -2.01 -12.72 20.78
C GLN A 629 -2.71 -14.05 21.10
N LEU A 630 -2.68 -14.45 22.37
CA LEU A 630 -3.42 -15.64 22.82
C LEU A 630 -4.84 -15.27 23.25
N ALA A 631 -5.81 -16.10 22.88
CA ALA A 631 -7.19 -15.96 23.34
C ALA A 631 -7.34 -16.06 24.87
N SER A 632 -6.40 -16.73 25.55
CA SER A 632 -6.34 -16.83 27.02
C SER A 632 -5.71 -15.61 27.70
N GLU A 633 -4.87 -14.87 26.98
CA GLU A 633 -4.16 -13.67 27.47
C GLU A 633 -4.16 -12.57 26.38
N PRO A 634 -5.35 -12.08 25.99
CA PRO A 634 -5.50 -11.23 24.82
C PRO A 634 -4.91 -9.82 24.99
N HIS A 635 -4.48 -9.45 26.18
CA HIS A 635 -3.82 -8.17 26.45
C HIS A 635 -2.30 -8.23 26.30
N VAL A 636 -1.72 -9.39 25.98
CA VAL A 636 -0.27 -9.58 25.87
C VAL A 636 0.12 -9.65 24.39
N LEU A 637 0.96 -8.72 23.95
CA LEU A 637 1.59 -8.77 22.63
C LEU A 637 2.89 -9.58 22.74
N ARG A 638 2.89 -10.82 22.24
CA ARG A 638 4.06 -11.72 22.36
C ARG A 638 4.87 -11.69 21.08
N ARG A 639 6.14 -11.30 21.16
CA ARG A 639 7.06 -11.49 20.03
C ARG A 639 7.35 -12.98 19.84
N VAL A 640 7.18 -13.48 18.62
CA VAL A 640 7.41 -14.88 18.24
C VAL A 640 8.42 -14.96 17.09
N ALA A 641 8.87 -16.18 16.77
CA ALA A 641 9.76 -16.39 15.64
C ALA A 641 9.04 -16.06 14.33
N CYS A 642 9.77 -15.41 13.42
CA CYS A 642 9.29 -15.16 12.07
C CYS A 642 8.94 -16.46 11.34
N PRO A 643 7.82 -16.49 10.60
CA PRO A 643 7.51 -17.62 9.73
C PRO A 643 8.58 -17.74 8.63
N PRO A 644 8.82 -18.95 8.09
CA PRO A 644 9.76 -19.13 6.99
C PRO A 644 9.46 -18.21 5.79
N THR A 645 10.51 -17.65 5.18
CA THR A 645 10.38 -16.64 4.11
C THR A 645 10.68 -17.18 2.70
N SER A 646 11.49 -18.23 2.56
CA SER A 646 11.81 -18.87 1.27
C SER A 646 10.56 -19.47 0.60
N ALA A 647 10.39 -19.38 -0.72
CA ALA A 647 9.34 -20.14 -1.42
C ALA A 647 9.64 -21.65 -1.47
N ASP A 648 10.91 -22.03 -1.29
CA ASP A 648 11.35 -23.42 -1.23
C ASP A 648 11.14 -23.97 0.18
N GLY A 649 10.19 -24.88 0.34
CA GLY A 649 9.94 -25.65 1.57
C GLY A 649 11.04 -26.65 1.93
N GLY A 650 12.31 -26.28 1.78
CA GLY A 650 13.44 -27.09 2.24
C GLY A 650 13.85 -26.67 3.66
N GLU A 651 13.84 -27.62 4.59
CA GLU A 651 14.62 -27.53 5.82
C GLU A 651 16.11 -27.34 5.44
N GLY A 652 16.55 -26.08 5.37
CA GLY A 652 17.95 -25.69 5.26
C GLY A 652 18.53 -25.61 6.66
N GLY A 653 19.43 -26.54 6.99
CA GLY A 653 19.92 -26.81 8.33
C GLY A 653 20.45 -25.60 9.11
N ALA A 654 20.32 -25.71 10.43
CA ALA A 654 20.92 -24.83 11.41
C ALA A 654 22.41 -24.58 11.12
N GLY A 655 22.72 -23.43 10.55
CA GLY A 655 24.04 -22.84 10.58
C GLY A 655 24.28 -22.29 11.98
N ALA A 656 24.57 -23.17 12.94
CA ALA A 656 25.13 -22.75 14.21
C ALA A 656 26.47 -22.05 13.94
N ALA A 657 26.51 -20.74 14.21
CA ALA A 657 27.75 -20.00 14.27
C ALA A 657 28.59 -20.57 15.43
N VAL A 658 29.58 -21.41 15.12
CA VAL A 658 30.60 -21.82 16.09
C VAL A 658 31.78 -20.87 15.91
N GLY A 659 32.02 -20.07 16.96
CA GLY A 659 33.12 -19.13 17.03
C GLY A 659 34.49 -19.81 16.90
N ALA A 660 35.41 -19.08 16.29
CA ALA A 660 36.82 -19.39 16.31
C ALA A 660 37.31 -19.40 17.78
N GLY A 661 37.68 -20.58 18.27
CA GLY A 661 38.22 -20.81 19.60
C GLY A 661 39.32 -21.86 19.53
N ASP A 662 40.41 -21.57 20.24
CA ASP A 662 41.75 -22.11 20.14
C ASP A 662 41.94 -23.62 20.00
N VAL A 663 43.02 -23.93 19.25
CA VAL A 663 43.70 -25.22 19.21
C VAL A 663 44.26 -25.54 20.60
N SER A 664 43.79 -26.62 21.21
CA SER A 664 44.44 -27.25 22.36
C SER A 664 44.32 -28.77 22.27
N THR A 665 45.46 -29.40 22.50
CA THR A 665 45.83 -30.79 22.29
C THR A 665 45.28 -31.76 23.34
N ALA A 666 45.07 -33.01 22.89
CA ALA A 666 45.32 -34.29 23.58
C ALA A 666 44.11 -35.23 23.82
N PRO A 667 44.34 -36.57 23.80
CA PRO A 667 43.44 -37.57 23.21
C PRO A 667 42.86 -38.55 24.24
N CYS A 668 41.96 -39.44 23.81
CA CYS A 668 41.93 -40.86 24.24
C CYS A 668 40.97 -41.70 23.38
N ASP A 669 41.48 -42.88 23.01
CA ASP A 669 40.86 -43.97 22.25
C ASP A 669 39.66 -44.63 22.95
N SER A 670 38.74 -45.24 22.18
CA SER A 670 38.65 -46.71 22.08
C SER A 670 37.35 -47.22 21.40
N HIS A 671 37.57 -48.01 20.35
CA HIS A 671 36.88 -49.23 19.91
C HIS A 671 35.34 -49.40 19.97
N GLY A 672 34.77 -49.66 18.78
CA GLY A 672 34.23 -50.99 18.45
C GLY A 672 32.74 -51.11 18.10
N GLY A 673 32.42 -51.66 16.91
CA GLY A 673 31.19 -52.45 16.71
C GLY A 673 30.36 -52.21 15.44
N SER A 674 30.52 -53.11 14.46
CA SER A 674 29.65 -53.52 13.32
C SER A 674 28.14 -53.16 13.36
N ALA A 675 27.54 -52.56 12.31
CA ALA A 675 27.01 -53.14 11.04
C ALA A 675 25.98 -54.29 11.25
N GLY A 676 24.73 -54.30 10.72
CA GLY A 676 23.90 -53.51 9.79
C GLY A 676 22.46 -54.10 9.84
N PRO A 677 21.62 -54.16 8.78
CA PRO A 677 21.44 -53.29 7.62
C PRO A 677 19.99 -52.72 7.52
N LEU A 678 19.76 -51.66 6.74
CA LEU A 678 18.43 -51.35 6.22
C LEU A 678 18.51 -51.07 4.72
N VAL A 679 17.70 -51.84 4.01
CA VAL A 679 17.66 -52.03 2.56
C VAL A 679 17.05 -50.79 1.90
N LEU A 680 17.80 -50.16 1.00
CA LEU A 680 17.26 -49.25 -0.01
C LEU A 680 17.42 -49.95 -1.37
N THR A 681 16.32 -50.43 -1.95
CA THR A 681 16.33 -51.01 -3.30
C THR A 681 15.97 -49.92 -4.30
N ALA A 682 16.87 -49.75 -5.25
CA ALA A 682 16.85 -48.75 -6.30
C ALA A 682 15.86 -49.09 -7.43
N LEU A 683 15.53 -48.02 -8.14
CA LEU A 683 14.90 -47.90 -9.44
C LEU A 683 15.32 -48.98 -10.46
N THR A 684 14.34 -49.59 -11.11
CA THR A 684 14.53 -50.30 -12.38
C THR A 684 14.48 -49.31 -13.55
N GLY A 685 15.56 -49.28 -14.33
CA GLY A 685 15.55 -48.76 -15.70
C GLY A 685 15.59 -49.90 -16.72
N VAL A 686 15.24 -49.60 -17.98
CA VAL A 686 15.70 -50.37 -19.15
C VAL A 686 16.27 -49.38 -20.18
N LEU A 687 17.52 -49.64 -20.53
CA LEU A 687 18.28 -49.04 -21.63
C LEU A 687 18.17 -49.93 -22.87
N VAL A 688 18.11 -49.32 -24.06
CA VAL A 688 18.75 -49.87 -25.26
C VAL A 688 19.38 -48.71 -26.02
N GLY A 689 20.67 -48.82 -26.33
CA GLY A 689 21.39 -47.92 -27.21
C GLY A 689 22.22 -48.70 -28.23
N VAL A 690 22.52 -48.08 -29.37
CA VAL A 690 23.64 -48.45 -30.25
C VAL A 690 24.21 -47.18 -30.89
N GLY A 691 25.53 -46.98 -30.77
CA GLY A 691 26.30 -45.94 -31.46
C GLY A 691 27.01 -44.98 -30.51
N GLY A 692 28.12 -45.45 -29.90
CA GLY A 692 28.79 -44.82 -28.77
C GLY A 692 29.35 -43.41 -29.00
N THR A 693 29.02 -42.51 -28.08
CA THR A 693 29.91 -41.65 -27.25
C THR A 693 28.97 -40.82 -26.36
N MET A 694 28.98 -41.04 -25.03
CA MET A 694 28.22 -40.18 -24.08
C MET A 694 29.12 -39.03 -23.63
N VAL A 695 28.67 -37.79 -23.88
CA VAL A 695 29.18 -36.57 -23.26
C VAL A 695 28.03 -35.94 -22.47
N LEU A 696 28.28 -35.64 -21.20
CA LEU A 696 27.35 -34.97 -20.29
C LEU A 696 27.25 -33.48 -20.65
N LEU A 697 26.12 -33.02 -21.18
CA LEU A 697 25.87 -31.59 -21.42
C LEU A 697 24.78 -31.07 -20.46
N ARG A 698 25.21 -30.26 -19.49
CA ARG A 698 24.37 -29.28 -18.78
C ARG A 698 23.86 -28.28 -19.82
N GLN A 699 22.56 -28.17 -20.04
CA GLN A 699 21.99 -27.11 -20.87
C GLN A 699 21.97 -25.79 -20.11
N GLN A 700 22.85 -24.89 -20.54
CA GLN A 700 22.76 -23.45 -20.35
C GLN A 700 21.77 -22.84 -21.34
N ARG A 701 21.16 -21.74 -20.90
CA ARG A 701 20.23 -20.86 -21.60
C ARG A 701 20.80 -20.36 -22.94
N LEU A 702 19.97 -20.31 -23.98
CA LEU A 702 20.23 -19.57 -25.21
C LEU A 702 19.19 -18.47 -25.40
N THR A 703 19.60 -17.24 -25.12
CA THR A 703 19.11 -16.00 -25.71
C THR A 703 19.59 -15.92 -27.16
N THR A 704 18.75 -15.50 -28.10
CA THR A 704 19.18 -15.12 -29.46
C THR A 704 18.64 -13.75 -29.81
N ALA A 705 19.57 -12.83 -30.06
CA ALA A 705 19.36 -11.52 -30.64
C ALA A 705 19.01 -11.64 -32.14
N ARG A 706 18.11 -10.78 -32.63
CA ARG A 706 17.93 -10.50 -34.06
C ARG A 706 18.32 -9.04 -34.33
N SER A 707 19.52 -8.86 -34.88
CA SER A 707 19.90 -7.70 -35.68
C SER A 707 20.91 -8.19 -36.73
N ILE A 708 20.92 -7.52 -37.89
CA ILE A 708 21.73 -7.75 -39.11
C ILE A 708 21.07 -8.66 -40.17
N MET A 709 20.30 -8.03 -41.06
CA MET A 709 20.52 -8.07 -42.53
C MET A 709 19.57 -7.08 -43.22
N ASN A 710 20.14 -5.98 -43.72
CA ASN A 710 19.94 -5.51 -45.11
C ASN A 710 20.74 -4.22 -45.34
N GLN A 711 21.89 -4.38 -46.00
CA GLN A 711 22.51 -3.36 -46.83
C GLN A 711 22.52 -3.90 -48.26
N HIS A 712 21.87 -3.18 -49.19
CA HIS A 712 22.38 -2.96 -50.53
C HIS A 712 21.89 -1.59 -51.03
N GLN A 713 22.86 -0.85 -51.57
CA GLN A 713 22.81 0.54 -52.04
C GLN A 713 22.03 0.73 -53.35
N VAL A 714 21.57 1.97 -53.60
CA VAL A 714 21.79 2.70 -54.87
C VAL A 714 21.92 4.21 -54.57
N GLU A 715 22.95 4.83 -55.16
CA GLU A 715 23.31 6.26 -55.14
C GLU A 715 22.32 7.16 -55.91
N PHE A 716 22.25 8.45 -55.56
CA PHE A 716 22.44 9.56 -56.51
C PHE A 716 22.77 10.88 -55.80
N SER A 717 23.69 11.61 -56.41
CA SER A 717 24.38 12.84 -56.01
C SER A 717 23.65 14.15 -56.36
N SER A 718 23.88 15.21 -55.58
CA SER A 718 24.29 16.59 -56.02
C SER A 718 24.25 17.54 -54.80
N HIS A 719 25.39 18.08 -54.32
CA HIS A 719 25.88 19.47 -54.56
C HIS A 719 24.83 20.55 -54.24
N SER A 720 25.06 21.59 -53.43
CA SER A 720 26.24 22.48 -53.39
C SER A 720 26.22 23.46 -52.19
N HIS A 721 27.43 23.78 -51.70
CA HIS A 721 27.97 25.10 -51.26
C HIS A 721 27.34 25.86 -50.07
N SER A 722 28.08 26.02 -48.96
CA SER A 722 29.19 26.99 -48.69
C SER A 722 28.61 28.27 -48.04
N THR A 723 29.22 28.96 -47.06
CA THR A 723 30.61 29.05 -46.61
C THR A 723 30.65 29.88 -45.32
N SER A 724 31.58 29.52 -44.41
CA SER A 724 32.47 30.39 -43.59
C SER A 724 31.93 31.54 -42.72
N ALA A 725 32.60 32.00 -41.66
CA ALA A 725 33.65 31.52 -40.76
C ALA A 725 33.98 32.72 -39.85
N ALA A 726 34.26 32.45 -38.57
CA ALA A 726 35.36 33.04 -37.79
C ALA A 726 35.39 34.58 -37.55
N SER A 727 35.91 35.15 -36.47
CA SER A 727 36.56 34.73 -35.22
C SER A 727 37.00 36.03 -34.52
N HIS A 728 37.37 35.94 -33.23
CA HIS A 728 38.10 36.92 -32.41
C HIS A 728 37.22 38.05 -31.84
N GLY A 729 37.33 38.42 -30.56
CA GLY A 729 38.31 38.11 -29.53
C GLY A 729 38.52 39.39 -28.71
N ASP A 730 38.51 39.26 -27.38
CA ASP A 730 39.14 40.16 -26.40
C ASP A 730 38.56 41.60 -26.34
N GLU A 731 38.41 42.32 -25.22
CA GLU A 731 39.07 42.29 -23.93
C GLU A 731 38.47 43.44 -23.04
N TRP A 732 38.54 43.30 -21.71
CA TRP A 732 38.47 44.30 -20.61
C TRP A 732 37.37 45.37 -20.49
N GLY A 733 36.90 45.59 -19.25
CA GLY A 733 36.45 46.92 -18.84
C GLY A 733 35.50 46.96 -17.66
N ASP A 734 36.09 47.13 -16.48
CA ASP A 734 35.54 47.21 -15.13
C ASP A 734 34.59 48.42 -14.85
N VAL A 735 34.03 48.44 -13.64
CA VAL A 735 33.37 49.57 -12.91
C VAL A 735 31.92 49.87 -13.32
N GLY A 736 30.92 50.06 -12.47
CA GLY A 736 30.74 50.18 -11.02
C GLY A 736 29.26 50.61 -10.85
N GLU A 737 28.51 49.93 -10.00
CA GLU A 737 27.99 50.47 -8.73
C GLU A 737 26.85 51.51 -8.86
N ILE A 738 25.88 51.41 -7.95
CA ILE A 738 24.76 52.33 -7.66
C ILE A 738 23.56 52.16 -8.62
N GLY A 739 22.32 51.96 -8.18
CA GLY A 739 21.74 51.98 -6.86
C GLY A 739 20.22 52.06 -7.04
N GLU A 740 19.53 51.27 -6.24
CA GLU A 740 18.24 51.55 -5.62
C GLU A 740 17.05 52.19 -6.38
N LEU A 741 15.95 51.44 -6.26
CA LEU A 741 14.62 51.87 -5.79
C LEU A 741 13.56 52.29 -6.81
N HIS A 742 12.44 51.57 -6.63
CA HIS A 742 11.05 52.00 -6.80
C HIS A 742 10.52 52.18 -8.22
N HIS A 743 9.25 51.91 -8.52
CA HIS A 743 8.13 51.22 -7.89
C HIS A 743 7.05 51.20 -8.98
N GLU A 744 6.30 50.11 -9.03
CA GLU A 744 4.91 50.07 -9.47
C GLU A 744 4.47 50.39 -10.93
N LYS A 745 3.73 49.39 -11.40
CA LYS A 745 2.39 49.45 -12.03
C LYS A 745 2.29 49.51 -13.55
N ARG A 746 1.76 48.36 -14.00
CA ARG A 746 0.47 48.15 -14.68
C ARG A 746 0.54 47.82 -16.16
N LYS A 747 -0.04 46.64 -16.42
CA LYS A 747 -0.99 46.28 -17.49
C LYS A 747 -0.42 46.41 -18.90
N ALA A 748 -0.09 45.26 -19.48
CA ALA A 748 -1.04 44.47 -20.28
C ALA A 748 -1.34 45.17 -21.60
N ASP A 749 -0.75 44.65 -22.67
CA ASP A 749 -1.43 44.62 -23.94
C ASP A 749 -1.18 43.30 -24.67
N GLU A 750 -2.29 42.83 -25.22
CA GLU A 750 -2.53 41.58 -25.89
C GLU A 750 -1.94 41.52 -27.31
N ARG A 751 -1.82 40.28 -27.81
CA ARG A 751 -1.90 39.82 -29.22
C ARG A 751 -0.73 40.14 -30.16
N LEU A 752 0.01 39.09 -30.53
CA LEU A 752 -0.11 38.38 -31.83
C LEU A 752 1.11 37.46 -32.02
N HIS A 753 0.98 36.16 -31.73
CA HIS A 753 1.08 35.07 -32.72
C HIS A 753 0.80 33.70 -32.10
#